data_AF-A0A6N2KU18-F1
#
_entry.id   AF-A0A6N2KU18-F1
#
_cell.length_a   1.000
_cell.length_b   1.000
_cell.length_c   1.000
_cell.angle_alpha   90.00
_cell.angle_beta   90.00
_cell.angle_gamma   90.00
#
_symmetry.space_group_name_H-M   'P 1'
#
loop_
_entity.id
_entity.type
_entity.pdbx_description
1 polymer ?
#
loop_
_entity_poly.entity_id
_entity_poly.type
_entity_poly.pdbx_seq_one_letter_code
_entity_poly.pdbx_strand_id
1 'polypeptide(L)'
;MFQSSTRSRCFTLLVLFFALFASAILGEDGLVTNGDFETPPATGFPKDEALVEGATEIPGWKTNGTVELVSSGQKQGAMILIVPRGAHAVRLGNDAEISQELTVEKGSTYSVTFSAARTCAQLESLNVSVPPASQTIDLQTLYNVQGWDPYAWAFEAAEDKVRLVFTNPGMEDDPTCGPIIDDIAIKKLFTPDRPKDNAVINGDYEEGPWMFANVSLGVLLPTKLDEETSSLPGWIVESNSAVRYIDSYHYSVPQGKRAIELHSGKEGIISQMVLNSYAKELQEFHAECAALVNIRHRNLVRVVTSCSSIDFQGNDFKAIVYELMVNGSLEEWLHPVHQPNNAQEMRSLNLIQKLNISIDVANALNYLHQHCETPVVHCDLKPSNVLLNAEMTACVGDFGLARLRPEVSHQLSSGQTSSVGLKGTVGYAAPDNAVINGDYEEGPWMFANVSLGVLLPTKLDEETSSLPGWIVESNRAVRYIDSYHYSVPQGKRAIELLSGKEGIISQMVETTPNKPYTMSFALGHAEDKCKQPLAIMAFAGDQAQNIHYTPDSNSTFQLANLNFTAKAERTRIAFYSVYYNTRTDDMSSLCGPVVDDVRVWFSGARRLGLGGMGLGLGLGLWVFAVALFYEFCFKWSGVTCGRRHQRVVELDLHSYKLVGGLSPSIGNLSFLRLLNLENNSLSSSIPGELGRLFRLQMLRLGNNSFSGEIPANISSCANLIALRLEGNNLTGKLPEQLESLSKLKVLNFESNNLVGEIPPSFGNLSSIVEIGMRNDLKGVIPHSIGRLKRLEIFSFGANNLSGTIPPSIFNLSTLTGFAVPVNQLHGTLPPDLGHTLPNLETLLVHTNRFSGLIPMTISNASNLSAVELGDNFFTGKIPSLGSLPNLWFLSIGHNYLGSGQDDDLSFLYSLENNTVLEVFDVYANHLGGVLPEILGNFSKNLRIMAFGRNQIRGTIPDGIGNLVSLAVWAWNDNKISGSIPSSVGNMTSLIEAYLDLNNLHGSIPSNLGNCRNLLALGLSNNNLSGSIPKELLNIPSGIFSLNLSENHLTGSLPLEVGNLVHLGELDVSKNRLSASEFEGEFFQRSIPESLSSSRALKVLDLSHKIVANSQALGD
;
A
#
# COMPACT_ATOMS: atom_id res chain seq x y z
N MET A 1 -52.93 29.22 -61.69
CA MET A 1 -54.17 29.38 -62.47
C MET A 1 -55.28 29.65 -61.45
N PHE A 2 -55.96 30.80 -61.52
CA PHE A 2 -56.89 31.36 -60.50
C PHE A 2 -56.24 31.60 -59.10
N GLN A 3 -56.21 32.82 -58.51
CA GLN A 3 -57.28 33.77 -58.14
C GLN A 3 -58.29 33.16 -57.16
N SER A 4 -58.78 33.82 -56.10
CA SER A 4 -58.57 35.16 -55.49
C SER A 4 -58.88 35.02 -53.97
N SER A 5 -58.81 35.98 -53.05
CA SER A 5 -58.96 37.44 -53.02
C SER A 5 -58.33 37.92 -51.69
N THR A 6 -57.46 38.94 -51.63
CA THR A 6 -57.78 40.39 -51.49
C THR A 6 -58.77 40.74 -50.36
N ARG A 7 -58.64 41.84 -49.58
CA ARG A 7 -57.80 43.07 -49.62
C ARG A 7 -57.78 43.65 -48.17
N SER A 8 -56.67 44.21 -47.65
CA SER A 8 -56.25 45.64 -47.70
C SER A 8 -57.19 46.61 -46.95
N ARG A 9 -56.78 47.67 -46.23
CA ARG A 9 -55.70 48.69 -46.39
C ARG A 9 -55.78 49.67 -45.17
N CYS A 10 -54.95 50.68 -44.89
CA CYS A 10 -53.70 51.26 -45.41
C CYS A 10 -53.11 52.26 -44.35
N PHE A 11 -51.98 52.90 -44.71
CA PHE A 11 -51.26 54.08 -44.14
C PHE A 11 -49.91 53.70 -43.48
N THR A 12 -48.76 53.74 -44.20
CA THR A 12 -47.85 54.88 -44.53
C THR A 12 -47.13 55.46 -43.29
N LEU A 13 -45.83 55.81 -43.26
CA LEU A 13 -44.90 56.40 -44.25
C LEU A 13 -43.48 55.71 -44.22
N LEU A 14 -42.65 55.65 -45.27
CA LEU A 14 -41.80 56.71 -45.91
C LEU A 14 -40.73 57.26 -44.94
N VAL A 15 -39.42 57.41 -45.19
CA VAL A 15 -38.40 57.25 -46.27
C VAL A 15 -37.10 57.92 -45.70
N LEU A 16 -35.93 57.87 -46.38
CA LEU A 16 -34.58 58.33 -45.93
C LEU A 16 -33.87 57.28 -45.04
N PHE A 17 -32.52 57.13 -44.98
CA PHE A 17 -31.38 57.77 -45.66
C PHE A 17 -30.22 56.75 -45.70
N PHE A 18 -29.54 56.57 -46.84
CA PHE A 18 -28.12 56.90 -47.10
C PHE A 18 -27.03 56.22 -46.25
N ALA A 19 -25.89 55.96 -46.92
CA ALA A 19 -24.70 55.35 -46.34
C ALA A 19 -24.00 56.26 -45.32
N LEU A 20 -23.46 55.66 -44.26
CA LEU A 20 -22.10 55.89 -43.73
C LEU A 20 -21.79 54.91 -42.59
N PHE A 21 -20.51 54.56 -42.44
CA PHE A 21 -19.99 53.89 -41.24
C PHE A 21 -20.14 54.82 -40.03
N ALA A 22 -20.59 54.27 -38.88
CA ALA A 22 -20.15 54.70 -37.55
C ALA A 22 -20.67 53.73 -36.47
N SER A 23 -19.81 52.81 -36.05
CA SER A 23 -19.54 52.51 -34.64
C SER A 23 -20.55 53.03 -33.59
N ALA A 24 -21.52 52.18 -33.23
CA ALA A 24 -21.64 51.86 -31.82
C ALA A 24 -20.68 50.68 -31.56
N ILE A 25 -19.41 51.01 -31.33
CA ILE A 25 -18.47 50.06 -30.74
C ILE A 25 -18.97 49.88 -29.30
N LEU A 26 -19.63 48.74 -29.01
CA LEU A 26 -19.62 48.25 -27.63
C LEU A 26 -18.14 48.16 -27.25
N GLY A 27 -17.74 48.74 -26.12
CA GLY A 27 -16.34 48.81 -25.73
C GLY A 27 -15.67 47.45 -25.91
N GLU A 28 -14.76 47.34 -26.87
CA GLU A 28 -14.08 46.08 -27.17
C GLU A 28 -13.24 45.70 -25.96
N ASP A 29 -13.38 44.46 -25.49
CA ASP A 29 -12.62 43.94 -24.35
C ASP A 29 -11.12 44.12 -24.59
N GLY A 30 -10.44 44.86 -23.71
CA GLY A 30 -9.02 45.17 -23.89
C GLY A 30 -8.51 46.37 -23.10
N LEU A 31 -7.33 46.84 -23.48
CA LEU A 31 -6.72 48.07 -22.94
C LEU A 31 -7.62 49.26 -23.22
N VAL A 32 -7.87 50.07 -22.18
CA VAL A 32 -8.66 51.28 -22.32
C VAL A 32 -7.87 52.31 -23.13
N THR A 33 -8.54 53.24 -23.83
CA THR A 33 -7.89 54.20 -24.72
C THR A 33 -6.82 55.03 -23.97
N ASN A 34 -5.54 54.79 -24.29
CA ASN A 34 -4.35 55.32 -23.62
C ASN A 34 -4.27 54.96 -22.11
N GLY A 35 -4.68 53.73 -21.76
CA GLY A 35 -4.55 53.15 -20.42
C GLY A 35 -3.15 52.62 -20.10
N ASP A 36 -2.28 52.48 -21.10
CA ASP A 36 -0.84 52.18 -20.99
C ASP A 36 0.04 53.43 -20.91
N PHE A 37 -0.57 54.63 -20.94
CA PHE A 37 0.06 55.96 -20.78
C PHE A 37 1.28 56.32 -21.66
N GLU A 38 1.71 55.45 -22.58
CA GLU A 38 2.86 55.64 -23.45
C GLU A 38 2.71 56.78 -24.47
N THR A 39 1.48 57.23 -24.75
CA THR A 39 1.23 58.27 -25.76
C THR A 39 1.25 59.67 -25.14
N PRO A 40 2.16 60.59 -25.57
CA PRO A 40 2.23 61.94 -25.01
C PRO A 40 1.01 62.82 -25.28
N PRO A 41 0.70 63.77 -24.37
CA PRO A 41 -0.13 64.93 -24.67
C PRO A 41 0.37 65.69 -25.90
N ALA A 42 -0.53 66.35 -26.63
CA ALA A 42 -0.21 67.01 -27.91
C ALA A 42 0.83 68.15 -27.83
N THR A 43 1.12 68.67 -26.62
CA THR A 43 2.19 69.64 -26.34
C THR A 43 3.58 69.00 -26.15
N GLY A 44 3.65 67.67 -26.08
CA GLY A 44 4.85 66.90 -25.73
C GLY A 44 5.08 66.79 -24.21
N PHE A 45 5.82 65.76 -23.79
CA PHE A 45 6.25 65.60 -22.40
C PHE A 45 7.17 66.78 -21.98
N PRO A 46 6.99 67.37 -20.78
CA PRO A 46 7.94 68.34 -20.23
C PRO A 46 9.32 67.69 -20.11
N LYS A 47 10.36 68.31 -20.70
CA LYS A 47 11.66 67.65 -20.88
C LYS A 47 12.64 67.76 -19.71
N ASP A 48 12.30 68.52 -18.67
CA ASP A 48 13.17 68.77 -17.51
C ASP A 48 12.36 68.71 -16.20
N GLU A 49 13.02 68.28 -15.13
CA GLU A 49 12.51 67.80 -13.83
C GLU A 49 11.68 68.81 -12.99
N ALA A 50 10.56 69.31 -13.51
CA ALA A 50 9.66 70.21 -12.79
C ALA A 50 8.23 69.65 -12.69
N LEU A 51 7.72 69.51 -11.46
CA LEU A 51 6.30 69.27 -11.19
C LEU A 51 5.47 70.33 -11.93
N VAL A 52 4.50 69.88 -12.73
CA VAL A 52 3.51 70.76 -13.37
C VAL A 52 2.24 70.72 -12.53
N GLU A 53 2.06 71.69 -11.63
CA GLU A 53 0.78 71.88 -10.94
C GLU A 53 -0.25 72.49 -11.90
N GLY A 54 -1.23 71.68 -12.30
CA GLY A 54 -2.36 72.07 -13.15
C GLY A 54 -2.82 70.93 -14.04
N ALA A 55 -4.10 70.94 -14.42
CA ALA A 55 -4.72 69.86 -15.19
C ALA A 55 -4.09 69.72 -16.59
N THR A 56 -3.11 68.83 -16.71
CA THR A 56 -2.55 68.35 -17.98
C THR A 56 -3.52 67.36 -18.61
N GLU A 57 -3.88 67.61 -19.87
CA GLU A 57 -4.71 66.70 -20.67
C GLU A 57 -3.88 65.47 -21.08
N ILE A 58 -3.86 64.45 -20.21
CA ILE A 58 -3.44 63.09 -20.59
C ILE A 58 -4.38 62.62 -21.71
N PRO A 59 -3.88 62.13 -22.86
CA PRO A 59 -4.75 61.73 -23.97
C PRO A 59 -5.81 60.73 -23.50
N GLY A 60 -7.09 61.07 -23.73
CA GLY A 60 -8.23 60.24 -23.33
C GLY A 60 -8.68 60.37 -21.86
N TRP A 61 -7.90 60.98 -20.97
CA TRP A 61 -8.18 61.04 -19.52
C TRP A 61 -8.39 62.48 -19.01
N LYS A 62 -9.35 62.66 -18.10
CA LYS A 62 -9.59 63.90 -17.36
C LYS A 62 -8.92 63.80 -15.98
N THR A 63 -8.01 64.73 -15.71
CA THR A 63 -7.22 64.83 -14.47
C THR A 63 -7.79 65.89 -13.53
N ASN A 64 -7.65 65.69 -12.22
CA ASN A 64 -8.05 66.63 -11.18
C ASN A 64 -7.09 66.49 -9.98
N GLY A 65 -6.69 67.59 -9.35
CA GLY A 65 -5.56 67.59 -8.40
C GLY A 65 -4.20 67.37 -9.08
N THR A 66 -3.19 67.00 -8.29
CA THR A 66 -1.79 66.89 -8.76
C THR A 66 -1.49 65.49 -9.31
N VAL A 67 -1.47 65.39 -10.63
CA VAL A 67 -1.19 64.15 -11.37
C VAL A 67 0.13 64.29 -12.13
N GLU A 68 1.09 63.41 -11.83
CA GLU A 68 2.40 63.40 -12.47
C GLU A 68 2.50 62.26 -13.49
N LEU A 69 3.17 62.51 -14.62
CA LEU A 69 3.60 61.43 -15.50
C LEU A 69 5.07 61.10 -15.20
N VAL A 70 5.33 59.84 -14.87
CA VAL A 70 6.63 59.31 -14.45
C VAL A 70 7.26 58.54 -15.61
N SER A 71 8.55 58.75 -15.84
CA SER A 71 9.32 58.01 -16.86
C SER A 71 10.15 56.86 -16.29
N SER A 72 10.27 55.78 -17.05
CA SER A 72 11.01 54.57 -16.69
C SER A 72 12.52 54.87 -16.59
N GLY A 73 13.09 54.64 -15.40
CA GLY A 73 14.47 54.96 -15.03
C GLY A 73 14.65 56.29 -14.26
N GLN A 74 13.60 57.12 -14.13
CA GLN A 74 13.65 58.39 -13.42
C GLN A 74 13.97 58.19 -11.93
N LYS A 75 14.74 59.08 -11.31
CA LYS A 75 15.14 58.94 -9.90
C LYS A 75 14.43 59.93 -8.99
N GLN A 76 13.84 59.42 -7.91
CA GLN A 76 13.28 60.24 -6.85
C GLN A 76 14.00 59.88 -5.54
N GLY A 77 14.81 60.82 -5.03
CA GLY A 77 15.75 60.55 -3.95
C GLY A 77 16.77 59.47 -4.31
N ALA A 78 16.79 58.38 -3.56
CA ALA A 78 17.68 57.24 -3.78
C ALA A 78 17.06 56.11 -4.65
N MET A 79 15.78 56.22 -5.01
CA MET A 79 15.03 55.14 -5.67
C MET A 79 14.87 55.40 -7.18
N ILE A 80 14.83 54.32 -7.98
CA ILE A 80 14.69 54.34 -9.44
C ILE A 80 13.27 53.92 -9.80
N LEU A 81 12.61 54.70 -10.65
CA LEU A 81 11.24 54.49 -11.08
C LEU A 81 11.15 53.54 -12.29
N ILE A 82 10.93 52.24 -12.06
CA ILE A 82 10.69 51.21 -13.08
C ILE A 82 9.20 51.17 -13.46
N VAL A 83 8.89 51.30 -14.76
CA VAL A 83 7.52 51.22 -15.30
C VAL A 83 7.14 49.77 -15.66
N PRO A 84 5.88 49.33 -15.43
CA PRO A 84 5.40 48.00 -15.75
C PRO A 84 5.74 47.48 -17.14
N ARG A 85 5.41 48.27 -18.18
CA ARG A 85 5.56 47.78 -19.55
C ARG A 85 5.73 48.90 -20.57
N GLY A 86 6.81 49.64 -20.43
CA GLY A 86 7.17 50.67 -21.40
C GLY A 86 8.13 51.70 -20.81
N ALA A 87 7.92 52.96 -21.19
CA ALA A 87 8.69 54.11 -20.80
C ALA A 87 7.94 55.09 -19.87
N HIS A 88 6.61 55.00 -19.68
CA HIS A 88 5.83 55.99 -18.91
C HIS A 88 4.70 55.36 -18.08
N ALA A 89 4.40 55.94 -16.91
CA ALA A 89 3.26 55.60 -16.06
C ALA A 89 2.72 56.85 -15.36
N VAL A 90 1.54 56.77 -14.74
CA VAL A 90 0.93 57.92 -14.02
C VAL A 90 1.05 57.74 -12.51
N ARG A 91 1.43 58.81 -11.81
CA ARG A 91 1.51 58.88 -10.34
C ARG A 91 0.49 59.88 -9.80
N LEU A 92 -0.30 59.46 -8.82
CA LEU A 92 -1.33 60.30 -8.20
C LEU A 92 -0.81 60.90 -6.89
N GLY A 93 -0.72 62.23 -6.81
CA GLY A 93 -0.50 62.94 -5.54
C GLY A 93 -1.70 62.79 -4.59
N ASN A 94 -1.56 63.28 -3.35
CA ASN A 94 -2.66 63.27 -2.39
C ASN A 94 -3.90 63.99 -2.95
N ASP A 95 -5.09 63.41 -2.73
CA ASP A 95 -6.39 63.87 -3.21
C ASP A 95 -6.49 64.04 -4.75
N ALA A 96 -5.57 63.45 -5.52
CA ALA A 96 -5.57 63.51 -6.98
C ALA A 96 -6.43 62.40 -7.60
N GLU A 97 -7.13 62.77 -8.68
CA GLU A 97 -8.08 61.94 -9.42
C GLU A 97 -7.66 61.88 -10.91
N ILE A 98 -7.70 60.68 -11.50
CA ILE A 98 -7.78 60.50 -12.97
C ILE A 98 -9.06 59.79 -13.32
N SER A 99 -9.69 60.20 -14.42
CA SER A 99 -10.99 59.67 -14.81
C SER A 99 -11.20 59.61 -16.31
N GLN A 100 -11.97 58.62 -16.76
CA GLN A 100 -12.32 58.43 -18.16
C GLN A 100 -13.79 58.05 -18.31
N GLU A 101 -14.45 58.60 -19.32
CA GLU A 101 -15.82 58.23 -19.69
C GLU A 101 -15.78 57.04 -20.64
N LEU A 102 -16.35 55.92 -20.20
CA LEU A 102 -16.43 54.66 -20.93
C LEU A 102 -17.87 54.41 -21.36
N THR A 103 -18.05 53.88 -22.58
CA THR A 103 -19.36 53.44 -23.07
C THR A 103 -19.46 51.94 -22.86
N VAL A 104 -20.41 51.52 -22.03
CA VAL A 104 -20.58 50.15 -21.52
C VAL A 104 -22.04 49.72 -21.66
N GLU A 105 -22.33 48.44 -21.48
CA GLU A 105 -23.70 47.95 -21.56
C GLU A 105 -24.37 47.99 -20.18
N LYS A 106 -25.43 48.79 -20.05
CA LYS A 106 -26.20 48.97 -18.82
C LYS A 106 -26.76 47.63 -18.31
N GLY A 107 -26.58 47.35 -17.02
CA GLY A 107 -27.02 46.11 -16.36
C GLY A 107 -26.11 44.91 -16.62
N SER A 108 -24.89 45.13 -17.14
CA SER A 108 -23.86 44.10 -17.25
C SER A 108 -22.72 44.34 -16.27
N THR A 109 -22.10 43.28 -15.76
CA THR A 109 -20.92 43.36 -14.90
C THR A 109 -19.65 43.52 -15.75
N TYR A 110 -18.73 44.37 -15.31
CA TYR A 110 -17.44 44.63 -15.93
C TYR A 110 -16.33 44.45 -14.91
N SER A 111 -15.16 43.98 -15.35
CA SER A 111 -13.93 43.97 -14.56
C SER A 111 -12.93 44.95 -15.15
N VAL A 112 -12.32 45.73 -14.26
CA VAL A 112 -11.20 46.63 -14.55
C VAL A 112 -9.94 45.97 -13.99
N THR A 113 -8.91 45.85 -14.81
CA THR A 113 -7.57 45.43 -14.37
C THR A 113 -6.57 46.56 -14.60
N PHE A 114 -5.60 46.68 -13.70
CA PHE A 114 -4.58 47.72 -13.74
C PHE A 114 -3.33 47.28 -12.98
N SER A 115 -2.15 47.75 -13.39
CA SER A 115 -0.90 47.56 -12.64
C SER A 115 -0.70 48.72 -11.67
N ALA A 116 -0.31 48.42 -10.42
CA ALA A 116 -0.02 49.45 -9.43
C ALA A 116 1.11 49.07 -8.47
N ALA A 117 1.79 50.07 -7.92
CA ALA A 117 2.83 49.88 -6.92
C ALA A 117 3.00 51.11 -6.01
N ARG A 118 3.55 50.86 -4.81
CA ARG A 118 3.67 51.88 -3.76
C ARG A 118 5.02 52.57 -3.78
N THR A 119 5.02 53.89 -3.88
CA THR A 119 6.25 54.68 -3.95
C THR A 119 7.03 54.75 -2.64
N CYS A 120 6.35 54.57 -1.51
CA CYS A 120 6.89 54.68 -0.18
C CYS A 120 6.67 53.43 0.69
N ALA A 121 7.54 53.23 1.67
CA ALA A 121 7.54 52.04 2.54
C ALA A 121 6.29 51.90 3.44
N GLN A 122 5.54 53.00 3.63
CA GLN A 122 4.26 53.04 4.33
C GLN A 122 3.11 52.57 3.41
N LEU A 123 2.05 52.00 3.99
CA LEU A 123 0.89 51.49 3.25
C LEU A 123 0.15 52.63 2.52
N GLU A 124 0.27 52.64 1.19
CA GLU A 124 -0.53 53.50 0.32
C GLU A 124 -1.74 52.71 -0.18
N SER A 125 -2.88 53.38 -0.34
CA SER A 125 -4.11 52.80 -0.87
C SER A 125 -4.61 53.59 -2.08
N LEU A 126 -5.41 52.95 -2.92
CA LEU A 126 -5.98 53.53 -4.13
C LEU A 126 -7.49 53.27 -4.15
N ASN A 127 -8.29 54.33 -4.29
CA ASN A 127 -9.74 54.19 -4.40
C ASN A 127 -10.14 54.14 -5.88
N VAL A 128 -10.68 53.00 -6.31
CA VAL A 128 -11.16 52.78 -7.68
C VAL A 128 -12.68 52.83 -7.64
N SER A 129 -13.29 53.63 -8.51
CA SER A 129 -14.73 53.85 -8.47
C SER A 129 -15.37 54.02 -9.85
N VAL A 130 -16.61 53.57 -9.93
CA VAL A 130 -17.57 53.86 -10.98
C VAL A 130 -18.85 54.29 -10.26
N PRO A 131 -19.01 55.60 -9.98
CA PRO A 131 -20.05 56.07 -9.06
C PRO A 131 -21.45 55.56 -9.44
N PRO A 132 -22.23 55.01 -8.48
CA PRO A 132 -22.03 55.08 -7.03
C PRO A 132 -21.12 54.00 -6.41
N ALA A 133 -20.63 53.02 -7.19
CA ALA A 133 -19.76 51.95 -6.67
C ALA A 133 -18.31 52.43 -6.51
N SER A 134 -17.66 52.08 -5.39
CA SER A 134 -16.26 52.42 -5.11
C SER A 134 -15.62 51.41 -4.16
N GLN A 135 -14.37 51.04 -4.42
CA GLN A 135 -13.58 50.19 -3.53
C GLN A 135 -12.18 50.76 -3.33
N THR A 136 -11.76 50.84 -2.06
CA THR A 136 -10.40 51.22 -1.67
C THR A 136 -9.53 49.97 -1.55
N ILE A 137 -8.39 50.00 -2.24
CA ILE A 137 -7.48 48.87 -2.42
C ILE A 137 -6.16 49.20 -1.74
N ASP A 138 -5.78 48.40 -0.74
CA ASP A 138 -4.48 48.49 -0.08
C ASP A 138 -3.41 47.83 -0.97
N LEU A 139 -2.43 48.61 -1.41
CA LEU A 139 -1.40 48.12 -2.32
C LEU A 139 -0.33 47.32 -1.53
N GLN A 140 0.12 46.20 -2.07
CA GLN A 140 0.98 45.24 -1.37
C GLN A 140 2.46 45.43 -1.68
N THR A 141 2.87 45.37 -2.95
CA THR A 141 4.28 45.49 -3.31
C THR A 141 4.81 46.90 -3.12
N LEU A 142 5.81 46.99 -2.23
CA LEU A 142 6.69 48.16 -2.12
C LEU A 142 7.59 48.22 -3.34
N TYR A 143 7.51 49.33 -4.05
CA TYR A 143 8.19 49.53 -5.31
C TYR A 143 9.71 49.51 -5.15
N ASN A 144 10.34 48.55 -5.81
CA ASN A 144 11.78 48.37 -5.85
C ASN A 144 12.18 47.61 -7.13
N VAL A 145 13.45 47.20 -7.25
CA VAL A 145 13.99 46.47 -8.42
C VAL A 145 13.31 45.12 -8.72
N GLN A 146 12.36 44.65 -7.90
CA GLN A 146 11.59 43.42 -8.09
C GLN A 146 10.18 43.63 -8.67
N GLY A 147 9.74 44.86 -8.92
CA GLY A 147 8.54 45.15 -9.74
C GLY A 147 7.32 45.72 -9.02
N TRP A 148 6.15 45.45 -9.59
CA TRP A 148 4.80 45.93 -9.26
C TRP A 148 3.81 44.74 -9.29
N ASP A 149 2.59 44.94 -8.78
CA ASP A 149 1.52 43.93 -8.87
C ASP A 149 0.40 44.38 -9.83
N PRO A 150 -0.23 43.45 -10.57
CA PRO A 150 -1.50 43.69 -11.24
C PRO A 150 -2.68 43.38 -10.32
N TYR A 151 -3.64 44.30 -10.30
CA TYR A 151 -4.88 44.28 -9.51
C TYR A 151 -6.10 44.15 -10.42
N ALA A 152 -7.21 43.65 -9.85
CA ALA A 152 -8.49 43.51 -10.54
C ALA A 152 -9.65 43.89 -9.60
N TRP A 153 -10.61 44.66 -10.13
CA TRP A 153 -11.87 45.00 -9.46
C TRP A 153 -13.05 44.77 -10.42
N ALA A 154 -14.25 44.56 -9.90
CA ALA A 154 -15.46 44.36 -10.69
C ALA A 154 -16.62 45.22 -10.19
N PHE A 155 -17.45 45.70 -11.12
CA PHE A 155 -18.62 46.54 -10.85
C PHE A 155 -19.74 46.24 -11.84
N GLU A 156 -21.00 46.47 -11.45
CA GLU A 156 -22.14 46.41 -12.37
C GLU A 156 -22.39 47.80 -13.00
N ALA A 157 -22.50 47.86 -14.32
CA ALA A 157 -22.72 49.11 -15.05
C ALA A 157 -24.17 49.61 -14.89
N ALA A 158 -24.42 50.47 -13.90
CA ALA A 158 -25.74 51.03 -13.64
C ALA A 158 -26.28 51.91 -14.80
N GLU A 159 -25.42 52.43 -15.67
CA GLU A 159 -25.75 53.25 -16.85
C GLU A 159 -24.88 52.87 -18.06
N ASP A 160 -25.35 53.18 -19.26
CA ASP A 160 -24.71 52.86 -20.55
C ASP A 160 -23.52 53.79 -20.90
N LYS A 161 -23.29 54.82 -20.08
CA LYS A 161 -22.04 55.57 -20.01
C LYS A 161 -21.61 55.70 -18.56
N VAL A 162 -20.41 55.25 -18.26
CA VAL A 162 -19.86 55.26 -16.90
C VAL A 162 -18.58 56.07 -16.84
N ARG A 163 -18.36 56.79 -15.73
CA ARG A 163 -17.09 57.46 -15.44
C ARG A 163 -16.28 56.54 -14.53
N LEU A 164 -15.23 55.92 -15.08
CA LEU A 164 -14.23 55.23 -14.27
C LEU A 164 -13.31 56.28 -13.65
N VAL A 165 -13.09 56.22 -12.35
CA VAL A 165 -12.32 57.19 -11.57
C VAL A 165 -11.37 56.45 -10.64
N PHE A 166 -10.08 56.75 -10.76
CA PHE A 166 -9.04 56.37 -9.80
C PHE A 166 -8.69 57.60 -8.97
N THR A 167 -8.80 57.49 -7.66
CA THR A 167 -8.51 58.58 -6.72
C THR A 167 -7.53 58.10 -5.66
N ASN A 168 -6.43 58.82 -5.47
CA ASN A 168 -5.61 58.66 -4.27
C ASN A 168 -6.31 59.40 -3.11
N PRO A 169 -6.79 58.72 -2.06
CA PRO A 169 -7.47 59.36 -0.93
C PRO A 169 -6.54 60.19 -0.02
N GLY A 170 -5.24 60.21 -0.31
CA GLY A 170 -4.23 60.98 0.40
C GLY A 170 -3.72 60.32 1.69
N MET A 171 -2.53 60.74 2.13
CA MET A 171 -1.86 60.31 3.36
C MET A 171 -1.38 61.53 4.15
N GLU A 172 -1.66 61.58 5.46
CA GLU A 172 -1.37 62.77 6.29
C GLU A 172 0.14 62.99 6.57
N ASP A 173 0.96 61.93 6.52
CA ASP A 173 2.35 61.96 7.04
C ASP A 173 3.42 62.50 6.06
N ASP A 174 3.33 62.18 4.76
CA ASP A 174 4.23 62.73 3.73
C ASP A 174 3.47 62.95 2.40
N PRO A 175 3.19 64.21 1.99
CA PRO A 175 2.43 64.51 0.79
C PRO A 175 3.19 64.28 -0.52
N THR A 176 4.46 63.86 -0.47
CA THR A 176 5.24 63.52 -1.67
C THR A 176 5.09 62.05 -2.10
N CYS A 177 4.57 61.18 -1.23
CA CYS A 177 4.25 59.78 -1.55
C CYS A 177 2.89 59.68 -2.29
N GLY A 178 2.76 58.72 -3.21
CA GLY A 178 1.50 58.48 -3.90
C GLY A 178 1.61 57.40 -4.98
N PRO A 179 0.55 56.59 -5.18
CA PRO A 179 0.62 55.36 -5.96
C PRO A 179 0.91 55.63 -7.45
N ILE A 180 1.73 54.75 -8.04
CA ILE A 180 1.95 54.69 -9.49
C ILE A 180 0.99 53.66 -10.08
N ILE A 181 0.35 54.00 -11.20
CA ILE A 181 -0.67 53.24 -11.91
C ILE A 181 -0.31 53.19 -13.40
N ASP A 182 -0.50 52.03 -14.02
CA ASP A 182 -0.23 51.76 -15.43
C ASP A 182 -1.08 50.59 -15.96
N ASP A 183 -1.03 50.33 -17.27
CA ASP A 183 -1.67 49.17 -17.94
C ASP A 183 -3.16 49.02 -17.55
N ILE A 184 -4.00 50.03 -17.75
CA ILE A 184 -5.44 49.98 -17.42
C ILE A 184 -6.23 49.33 -18.56
N ALA A 185 -6.92 48.22 -18.25
CA ALA A 185 -7.80 47.48 -19.15
C ALA A 185 -9.20 47.28 -18.56
N ILE A 186 -10.19 47.10 -19.43
CA ILE A 186 -11.57 46.74 -19.04
C ILE A 186 -12.06 45.56 -19.88
N LYS A 187 -12.76 44.64 -19.23
CA LYS A 187 -13.42 43.51 -19.88
C LYS A 187 -14.85 43.37 -19.38
N LYS A 188 -15.80 43.13 -20.28
CA LYS A 188 -17.16 42.72 -19.91
C LYS A 188 -17.09 41.32 -19.28
N LEU A 189 -17.53 41.20 -18.04
CA LEU A 189 -17.72 39.88 -17.45
C LEU A 189 -19.02 39.29 -17.98
N PHE A 190 -18.97 38.03 -18.38
CA PHE A 190 -20.16 37.31 -18.78
C PHE A 190 -21.02 37.03 -17.53
N THR A 191 -22.11 37.76 -17.36
CA THR A 191 -23.20 37.38 -16.46
C THR A 191 -24.13 36.43 -17.22
N PRO A 192 -24.09 35.10 -16.96
CA PRO A 192 -24.88 34.15 -17.73
C PRO A 192 -26.38 34.35 -17.51
N ASP A 193 -27.13 34.47 -18.61
CA ASP A 193 -28.57 34.18 -18.60
C ASP A 193 -28.77 32.76 -18.09
N ARG A 194 -29.56 32.57 -17.01
CA ARG A 194 -29.73 31.25 -16.35
C ARG A 194 -30.05 30.15 -17.38
N PRO A 195 -29.09 29.26 -17.69
CA PRO A 195 -29.28 28.26 -18.71
C PRO A 195 -30.09 27.11 -18.13
N LYS A 196 -31.11 26.66 -18.87
CA LYS A 196 -32.04 25.62 -18.38
C LYS A 196 -31.42 24.24 -18.25
N ASP A 197 -30.42 23.99 -19.07
CA ASP A 197 -29.65 22.77 -19.13
C ASP A 197 -28.22 23.22 -19.50
N ASN A 198 -27.54 23.99 -18.62
CA ASN A 198 -26.10 23.89 -18.28
C ASN A 198 -25.38 25.24 -17.86
N ALA A 199 -24.87 25.45 -16.61
CA ALA A 199 -24.48 26.78 -16.00
C ALA A 199 -23.03 27.29 -15.72
N VAL A 200 -21.93 26.53 -15.76
CA VAL A 200 -20.54 27.04 -15.56
C VAL A 200 -19.62 26.39 -16.63
N ILE A 201 -18.44 26.93 -17.00
CA ILE A 201 -17.36 26.20 -17.69
C ILE A 201 -15.91 26.40 -17.18
N ASN A 202 -15.27 25.30 -16.76
CA ASN A 202 -14.02 25.19 -15.98
C ASN A 202 -13.98 26.09 -14.73
N GLY A 203 -15.06 26.05 -13.93
CA GLY A 203 -15.27 27.02 -12.86
C GLY A 203 -15.36 28.47 -13.37
N ASP A 204 -15.71 28.69 -14.64
CA ASP A 204 -15.60 29.95 -15.38
C ASP A 204 -14.23 30.64 -15.27
N TYR A 205 -13.21 29.95 -14.74
CA TYR A 205 -11.89 30.53 -14.51
C TYR A 205 -11.29 30.99 -15.83
N GLU A 206 -11.41 30.22 -16.91
CA GLU A 206 -10.91 30.59 -18.24
C GLU A 206 -11.33 32.00 -18.71
N GLU A 207 -12.52 32.47 -18.30
CA GLU A 207 -13.07 33.79 -18.65
C GLU A 207 -12.65 34.94 -17.71
N GLY A 208 -11.91 34.64 -16.64
CA GLY A 208 -11.49 35.55 -15.58
C GLY A 208 -10.67 36.79 -16.01
N PRO A 209 -10.27 37.63 -15.03
CA PRO A 209 -9.77 38.99 -15.26
C PRO A 209 -8.59 39.06 -16.24
N TRP A 210 -8.48 40.21 -16.94
CA TRP A 210 -7.52 40.36 -18.02
C TRP A 210 -6.08 40.51 -17.48
N MET A 211 -5.31 39.44 -17.62
CA MET A 211 -3.89 39.37 -17.26
C MET A 211 -3.00 39.91 -18.39
N PHE A 212 -2.13 40.87 -18.06
CA PHE A 212 -1.12 41.40 -19.00
C PHE A 212 -0.04 40.35 -19.28
N ALA A 213 0.25 40.12 -20.56
CA ALA A 213 1.23 39.11 -20.97
C ALA A 213 2.64 39.44 -20.44
N ASN A 214 3.40 38.43 -20.01
CA ASN A 214 4.79 38.56 -19.51
C ASN A 214 4.97 39.48 -18.28
N VAL A 215 3.93 39.69 -17.46
CA VAL A 215 3.99 40.48 -16.21
C VAL A 215 4.01 39.53 -15.00
N SER A 216 4.57 39.98 -13.86
CA SER A 216 4.55 39.24 -12.59
C SER A 216 3.12 38.96 -12.10
N LEU A 217 2.95 37.83 -11.41
CA LEU A 217 1.68 37.18 -11.07
C LEU A 217 0.65 38.10 -10.40
N GLY A 218 -0.62 37.97 -10.81
CA GLY A 218 -1.75 38.70 -10.22
C GLY A 218 -2.22 38.13 -8.89
N VAL A 219 -2.49 39.03 -7.96
CA VAL A 219 -3.09 38.73 -6.65
C VAL A 219 -4.55 39.16 -6.68
N LEU A 220 -5.45 38.21 -6.44
CA LEU A 220 -6.86 38.50 -6.23
C LEU A 220 -7.07 38.77 -4.74
N LEU A 221 -7.57 39.96 -4.43
CA LEU A 221 -7.90 40.34 -3.07
C LEU A 221 -9.24 39.72 -2.64
N PRO A 222 -9.38 39.31 -1.36
CA PRO A 222 -10.66 38.84 -0.85
C PRO A 222 -11.73 39.91 -0.92
N THR A 223 -12.89 39.56 -1.47
CA THR A 223 -14.13 40.30 -1.18
C THR A 223 -14.44 40.14 0.31
N LYS A 224 -14.65 41.23 1.04
CA LYS A 224 -15.22 41.14 2.39
C LYS A 224 -16.57 40.43 2.29
N LEU A 225 -16.89 39.60 3.28
CA LEU A 225 -18.08 38.73 3.36
C LEU A 225 -19.45 39.43 3.20
N ASP A 226 -19.47 40.77 3.10
CA ASP A 226 -20.67 41.60 2.96
C ASP A 226 -20.85 42.20 1.54
N GLU A 227 -19.95 41.94 0.57
CA GLU A 227 -20.05 42.42 -0.82
C GLU A 227 -20.58 41.33 -1.77
N GLU A 228 -21.63 41.65 -2.55
CA GLU A 228 -22.37 40.69 -3.38
C GLU A 228 -21.68 40.31 -4.72
N THR A 229 -20.60 40.99 -5.11
CA THR A 229 -19.97 40.83 -6.43
C THR A 229 -18.46 40.57 -6.34
N SER A 230 -18.03 39.44 -6.91
CA SER A 230 -16.63 39.01 -6.98
C SER A 230 -15.99 39.35 -8.33
N SER A 231 -14.64 39.46 -8.34
CA SER A 231 -13.84 39.66 -9.56
C SER A 231 -13.71 38.41 -10.43
N LEU A 232 -14.19 37.25 -9.96
CA LEU A 232 -14.27 36.00 -10.73
C LEU A 232 -15.72 35.76 -11.19
N PRO A 233 -15.96 35.56 -12.50
CA PRO A 233 -17.30 35.22 -13.01
C PRO A 233 -17.84 33.97 -12.29
N GLY A 234 -19.01 34.06 -11.68
CA GLY A 234 -19.68 32.91 -11.04
C GLY A 234 -19.15 32.45 -9.67
N TRP A 235 -18.03 32.98 -9.15
CA TRP A 235 -17.39 32.49 -7.91
C TRP A 235 -17.06 33.60 -6.92
N ILE A 236 -17.45 33.43 -5.64
CA ILE A 236 -17.13 34.35 -4.55
C ILE A 236 -15.84 33.90 -3.84
N VAL A 237 -14.91 34.82 -3.60
CA VAL A 237 -13.62 34.52 -2.96
C VAL A 237 -13.75 34.62 -1.42
N GLU A 238 -14.28 33.55 -0.81
CA GLU A 238 -14.47 33.44 0.65
C GLU A 238 -13.18 33.02 1.40
N SER A 239 -12.08 33.74 1.19
CA SER A 239 -10.77 33.45 1.82
C SER A 239 -10.19 34.69 2.49
N ASN A 240 -9.85 34.62 3.78
CA ASN A 240 -9.14 35.71 4.46
C ASN A 240 -7.65 35.84 4.04
N SER A 241 -7.15 34.87 3.28
CA SER A 241 -5.79 34.85 2.70
C SER A 241 -5.85 35.21 1.22
N ALA A 242 -4.83 35.91 0.73
CA ALA A 242 -4.70 36.27 -0.69
C ALA A 242 -4.71 35.03 -1.59
N VAL A 243 -5.47 35.11 -2.68
CA VAL A 243 -5.65 34.03 -3.66
C VAL A 243 -4.96 34.43 -4.96
N ARG A 244 -4.25 33.52 -5.61
CA ARG A 244 -3.47 33.83 -6.82
C ARG A 244 -4.07 33.19 -8.06
N TYR A 245 -4.04 33.94 -9.15
CA TYR A 245 -4.53 33.50 -10.44
C TYR A 245 -3.34 33.13 -11.34
N ILE A 246 -3.35 31.92 -11.93
CA ILE A 246 -2.20 31.33 -12.63
C ILE A 246 -2.58 30.85 -14.04
N ASP A 247 -1.60 30.83 -14.96
CA ASP A 247 -1.79 30.38 -16.34
C ASP A 247 -0.83 29.27 -16.78
N SER A 248 -1.21 28.56 -17.84
CA SER A 248 -0.48 27.42 -18.40
C SER A 248 0.74 27.81 -19.26
N TYR A 249 0.98 29.11 -19.48
CA TYR A 249 2.17 29.58 -20.20
C TYR A 249 3.37 29.73 -19.25
N HIS A 250 3.11 29.99 -17.97
CA HIS A 250 4.15 30.19 -16.96
C HIS A 250 4.20 29.05 -15.90
N TYR A 251 3.10 28.31 -15.70
CA TYR A 251 3.00 27.26 -14.66
C TYR A 251 2.36 25.97 -15.19
N SER A 252 2.63 24.85 -14.52
CA SER A 252 2.05 23.54 -14.81
C SER A 252 0.59 23.44 -14.37
N VAL A 253 -0.32 24.05 -15.13
CA VAL A 253 -1.77 24.00 -14.86
C VAL A 253 -2.33 22.59 -15.19
N PRO A 254 -3.07 21.91 -14.28
CA PRO A 254 -3.46 20.51 -14.48
C PRO A 254 -4.40 20.24 -15.67
N GLN A 255 -5.38 21.13 -15.90
CA GLN A 255 -6.27 21.14 -17.06
C GLN A 255 -6.71 22.59 -17.33
N GLY A 256 -6.98 22.92 -18.60
CA GLY A 256 -7.33 24.28 -19.01
C GLY A 256 -6.12 25.13 -19.38
N LYS A 257 -6.33 26.41 -19.69
CA LYS A 257 -5.25 27.40 -19.89
C LYS A 257 -4.99 28.21 -18.61
N ARG A 258 -5.93 28.25 -17.67
CA ARG A 258 -5.86 29.08 -16.47
C ARG A 258 -6.47 28.38 -15.26
N ALA A 259 -5.98 28.70 -14.07
CA ALA A 259 -6.43 28.12 -12.80
C ALA A 259 -6.14 29.06 -11.62
N ILE A 260 -6.48 28.62 -10.40
CA ILE A 260 -6.28 29.37 -9.16
C ILE A 260 -5.39 28.57 -8.19
N GLU A 261 -4.41 29.24 -7.58
CA GLU A 261 -3.54 28.70 -6.55
C GLU A 261 -4.01 29.17 -5.16
N LEU A 262 -4.31 28.20 -4.28
CA LEU A 262 -4.76 28.44 -2.91
C LEU A 262 -3.58 28.32 -1.93
N HIS A 263 -3.27 29.41 -1.21
CA HIS A 263 -2.17 29.43 -0.25
C HIS A 263 -2.67 29.06 1.16
N SER A 264 -2.19 27.94 1.73
CA SER A 264 -2.84 27.33 2.90
C SER A 264 -2.49 27.98 4.25
N GLY A 265 -3.49 28.66 4.82
CA GLY A 265 -3.65 28.81 6.27
C GLY A 265 -4.49 27.65 6.83
N LYS A 266 -4.32 27.29 8.10
CA LYS A 266 -4.98 26.13 8.72
C LYS A 266 -6.49 26.32 9.00
N GLU A 267 -7.19 25.18 9.00
CA GLU A 267 -8.50 24.85 9.63
C GLU A 267 -9.82 25.24 8.92
N GLY A 268 -10.53 24.21 8.41
CA GLY A 268 -12.00 24.15 8.32
C GLY A 268 -12.64 23.81 6.95
N ILE A 269 -13.59 22.84 6.92
CA ILE A 269 -14.64 22.63 5.87
C ILE A 269 -14.10 22.08 4.50
N ILE A 270 -14.69 21.10 3.77
CA ILE A 270 -15.83 20.15 3.91
C ILE A 270 -15.52 18.82 3.15
N SER A 271 -16.46 17.87 3.02
CA SER A 271 -16.42 16.79 1.99
C SER A 271 -17.71 16.75 1.15
N GLN A 272 -17.59 16.74 -0.19
CA GLN A 272 -18.69 16.81 -1.15
C GLN A 272 -18.67 15.63 -2.13
N MET A 273 -19.84 15.06 -2.43
CA MET A 273 -20.03 14.16 -3.58
C MET A 273 -20.64 14.93 -4.75
N VAL A 274 -20.00 14.86 -5.91
CA VAL A 274 -20.40 15.56 -7.15
C VAL A 274 -20.90 14.55 -8.18
N LEU A 275 -22.06 14.80 -8.77
CA LEU A 275 -22.64 14.02 -9.86
C LEU A 275 -23.02 14.96 -11.01
N ASN A 276 -22.68 14.55 -12.25
CA ASN A 276 -23.00 15.29 -13.47
C ASN A 276 -24.15 14.61 -14.24
N SER A 277 -24.72 15.32 -15.21
CA SER A 277 -26.00 14.95 -15.83
C SER A 277 -25.91 13.86 -16.92
N TYR A 278 -25.41 12.69 -16.56
CA TYR A 278 -25.77 11.45 -17.25
C TYR A 278 -27.06 10.89 -16.65
N ALA A 279 -27.99 10.38 -17.47
CA ALA A 279 -29.29 9.89 -17.00
C ALA A 279 -29.19 8.77 -15.94
N LYS A 280 -28.05 8.07 -15.90
CA LYS A 280 -27.72 7.06 -14.88
C LYS A 280 -27.31 7.69 -13.55
N GLU A 281 -26.42 8.68 -13.57
CA GLU A 281 -25.98 9.45 -12.38
C GLU A 281 -27.13 10.29 -11.80
N LEU A 282 -27.99 10.85 -12.65
CA LEU A 282 -29.21 11.53 -12.22
C LEU A 282 -30.25 10.56 -11.63
N GLN A 283 -30.39 9.35 -12.20
CA GLN A 283 -31.21 8.30 -11.60
C GLN A 283 -30.63 7.82 -10.26
N GLU A 284 -29.31 7.79 -10.15
CA GLU A 284 -28.58 7.44 -8.93
C GLU A 284 -28.83 8.52 -7.84
N PHE A 285 -28.67 9.81 -8.14
CA PHE A 285 -29.03 10.92 -7.25
C PHE A 285 -30.49 10.87 -6.77
N HIS A 286 -31.46 10.60 -7.66
CA HIS A 286 -32.87 10.54 -7.27
C HIS A 286 -33.21 9.28 -6.45
N ALA A 287 -32.57 8.14 -6.72
CA ALA A 287 -32.73 6.93 -5.92
C ALA A 287 -32.14 7.10 -4.52
N GLU A 288 -30.98 7.76 -4.43
CA GLU A 288 -30.35 8.14 -3.17
C GLU A 288 -31.21 9.11 -2.37
N CYS A 289 -31.69 10.20 -2.98
CA CYS A 289 -32.63 11.13 -2.31
C CYS A 289 -33.92 10.41 -1.85
N ALA A 290 -34.51 9.56 -2.70
CA ALA A 290 -35.74 8.83 -2.35
C ALA A 290 -35.54 7.82 -1.21
N ALA A 291 -34.34 7.23 -1.08
CA ALA A 291 -33.98 6.42 0.07
C ALA A 291 -33.77 7.30 1.32
N LEU A 292 -32.94 8.35 1.20
CA LEU A 292 -32.51 9.20 2.32
C LEU A 292 -33.62 10.01 2.99
N VAL A 293 -34.72 10.33 2.29
CA VAL A 293 -35.87 11.07 2.85
C VAL A 293 -36.51 10.37 4.05
N ASN A 294 -36.56 9.03 4.07
CA ASN A 294 -37.31 8.25 5.07
C ASN A 294 -36.45 7.32 5.96
N ILE A 295 -35.13 7.28 5.77
CA ILE A 295 -34.22 6.43 6.57
C ILE A 295 -33.45 7.26 7.60
N ARG A 296 -33.50 6.85 8.87
CA ARG A 296 -32.75 7.49 9.97
C ARG A 296 -32.21 6.44 10.92
N HIS A 297 -30.91 6.18 10.83
CA HIS A 297 -30.22 5.20 11.65
C HIS A 297 -28.79 5.64 11.93
N ARG A 298 -28.28 5.36 13.14
CA ARG A 298 -26.95 5.82 13.61
C ARG A 298 -25.78 5.34 12.74
N ASN A 299 -25.95 4.22 12.04
CA ASN A 299 -24.95 3.60 11.18
C ASN A 299 -25.16 3.92 9.68
N LEU A 300 -25.86 5.01 9.38
CA LEU A 300 -25.98 5.59 8.04
C LEU A 300 -25.37 6.99 8.03
N VAL A 301 -24.75 7.40 6.92
CA VAL A 301 -24.14 8.74 6.82
C VAL A 301 -25.23 9.81 6.89
N ARG A 302 -25.04 10.82 7.75
CA ARG A 302 -26.00 11.90 7.94
C ARG A 302 -25.87 12.95 6.83
N VAL A 303 -26.94 13.16 6.07
CA VAL A 303 -27.09 14.31 5.18
C VAL A 303 -27.25 15.58 6.02
N VAL A 304 -26.45 16.58 5.71
CA VAL A 304 -26.55 17.94 6.28
C VAL A 304 -27.48 18.79 5.42
N THR A 305 -27.29 18.77 4.11
CA THR A 305 -28.16 19.43 3.12
C THR A 305 -27.94 18.80 1.74
N SER A 306 -28.73 19.17 0.74
CA SER A 306 -28.45 18.89 -0.67
C SER A 306 -28.58 20.18 -1.49
N CYS A 307 -27.77 20.29 -2.54
CA CYS A 307 -27.83 21.40 -3.48
C CYS A 307 -28.03 20.87 -4.90
N SER A 308 -28.82 21.61 -5.68
CA SER A 308 -29.00 21.42 -7.11
C SER A 308 -28.61 22.74 -7.77
N SER A 309 -27.53 22.71 -8.51
CA SER A 309 -27.03 23.78 -9.36
C SER A 309 -26.81 23.18 -10.75
N ILE A 310 -25.87 23.71 -11.52
CA ILE A 310 -25.52 23.23 -12.86
C ILE A 310 -23.97 23.44 -13.01
N ASP A 311 -23.22 22.43 -13.48
CA ASP A 311 -21.76 22.20 -13.28
C ASP A 311 -20.83 23.00 -14.21
N PHE A 312 -19.53 22.67 -14.33
CA PHE A 312 -18.61 23.31 -15.28
C PHE A 312 -18.57 22.74 -16.73
N GLN A 313 -19.46 21.86 -17.14
CA GLN A 313 -19.83 21.75 -18.56
C GLN A 313 -21.29 22.19 -18.73
N GLY A 314 -21.63 23.04 -17.78
CA GLY A 314 -22.91 23.32 -17.20
C GLY A 314 -23.76 22.17 -16.65
N ASN A 315 -23.50 20.89 -16.91
CA ASN A 315 -24.37 19.72 -16.64
C ASN A 315 -25.18 19.78 -15.32
N ASP A 316 -26.45 19.36 -15.32
CA ASP A 316 -27.39 19.37 -14.17
C ASP A 316 -26.71 18.81 -12.90
N PHE A 317 -26.23 19.71 -12.04
CA PHE A 317 -25.26 19.42 -10.96
C PHE A 317 -26.02 19.19 -9.68
N LYS A 318 -25.89 18.00 -9.11
CA LYS A 318 -26.58 17.68 -7.88
C LYS A 318 -25.61 17.05 -6.90
N ALA A 319 -25.50 17.68 -5.74
CA ALA A 319 -24.59 17.26 -4.70
C ALA A 319 -25.34 17.11 -3.38
N ILE A 320 -24.97 16.06 -2.64
CA ILE A 320 -25.47 15.80 -1.30
C ILE A 320 -24.32 16.09 -0.35
N VAL A 321 -24.55 16.97 0.61
CA VAL A 321 -23.56 17.41 1.58
C VAL A 321 -23.71 16.55 2.84
N TYR A 322 -22.67 15.79 3.15
CA TYR A 322 -22.63 14.92 4.31
C TYR A 322 -21.84 15.55 5.46
N GLU A 323 -22.06 15.03 6.67
CA GLU A 323 -21.22 15.31 7.83
C GLU A 323 -19.83 14.68 7.66
N LEU A 324 -18.77 15.46 7.92
CA LEU A 324 -17.39 15.02 7.67
C LEU A 324 -17.00 13.84 8.57
N MET A 325 -16.71 12.71 7.94
CA MET A 325 -16.22 11.50 8.59
C MET A 325 -14.71 11.60 8.75
N VAL A 326 -14.26 12.15 9.89
CA VAL A 326 -12.85 12.56 10.13
C VAL A 326 -11.81 11.45 10.00
N ASN A 327 -12.22 10.18 10.07
CA ASN A 327 -11.34 9.03 9.89
C ASN A 327 -11.34 8.46 8.45
N GLY A 328 -12.10 9.02 7.51
CA GLY A 328 -12.10 8.61 6.09
C GLY A 328 -12.90 7.34 5.80
N SER A 329 -12.65 6.74 4.63
CA SER A 329 -13.31 5.51 4.17
C SER A 329 -12.63 4.24 4.68
N LEU A 330 -13.39 3.16 4.85
CA LEU A 330 -12.87 1.85 5.27
C LEU A 330 -11.81 1.32 4.29
N GLU A 331 -11.88 1.69 3.01
CA GLU A 331 -10.90 1.31 1.99
C GLU A 331 -9.49 1.83 2.32
N GLU A 332 -9.36 3.09 2.75
CA GLU A 332 -8.08 3.70 3.16
C GLU A 332 -7.41 2.97 4.34
N TRP A 333 -8.21 2.39 5.24
CA TRP A 333 -7.72 1.61 6.38
C TRP A 333 -7.41 0.15 6.07
N LEU A 334 -7.96 -0.39 4.98
CA LEU A 334 -7.67 -1.75 4.49
C LEU A 334 -6.48 -1.74 3.52
N HIS A 335 -6.28 -0.65 2.79
CA HIS A 335 -5.26 -0.49 1.76
C HIS A 335 -4.48 0.84 1.91
N PRO A 336 -3.74 1.05 3.02
CA PRO A 336 -2.98 2.27 3.24
C PRO A 336 -1.87 2.45 2.20
N VAL A 337 -1.92 3.54 1.45
CA VAL A 337 -0.93 3.88 0.41
C VAL A 337 0.29 4.54 1.05
N HIS A 338 1.47 3.91 0.89
CA HIS A 338 2.73 4.51 1.36
C HIS A 338 3.14 5.73 0.51
N GLN A 339 3.01 6.93 1.07
CA GLN A 339 3.74 8.11 0.59
C GLN A 339 4.98 8.34 1.47
N PRO A 340 6.19 8.53 0.90
CA PRO A 340 7.37 8.91 1.66
C PRO A 340 7.28 10.38 2.07
N ASN A 341 7.72 10.70 3.29
CA ASN A 341 7.84 12.05 3.89
C ASN A 341 6.58 12.67 4.52
N ASN A 342 5.85 11.92 5.35
CA ASN A 342 5.20 12.51 6.53
C ASN A 342 5.19 11.52 7.70
N ALA A 343 5.53 12.01 8.90
CA ALA A 343 5.47 11.23 10.12
C ALA A 343 4.03 11.18 10.66
N GLN A 344 3.19 10.35 10.03
CA GLN A 344 1.87 9.96 10.55
C GLN A 344 1.92 8.52 11.07
N GLU A 345 1.28 8.29 12.22
CA GLU A 345 1.20 7.00 12.88
C GLU A 345 0.56 5.94 11.97
N MET A 346 1.00 4.68 12.09
CA MET A 346 0.48 3.57 11.28
C MET A 346 -1.02 3.35 11.53
N ARG A 347 -1.87 3.91 10.65
CA ARG A 347 -3.31 3.63 10.64
C ARG A 347 -3.54 2.15 10.33
N SER A 348 -4.00 1.40 11.32
CA SER A 348 -4.38 0.01 11.16
C SER A 348 -5.61 -0.31 12.00
N LEU A 349 -6.61 -0.93 11.37
CA LEU A 349 -7.81 -1.38 12.08
C LEU A 349 -7.51 -2.66 12.85
N ASN A 350 -7.66 -2.63 14.16
CA ASN A 350 -7.72 -3.85 14.97
C ASN A 350 -9.01 -4.62 14.67
N LEU A 351 -9.11 -5.85 15.17
CA LEU A 351 -10.32 -6.63 14.88
C LEU A 351 -11.56 -6.07 15.55
N ILE A 352 -11.52 -5.63 16.80
CA ILE A 352 -12.74 -5.17 17.48
C ILE A 352 -13.35 -4.02 16.66
N GLN A 353 -12.52 -3.15 16.08
CA GLN A 353 -12.96 -2.17 15.08
C GLN A 353 -13.53 -2.84 13.82
N LYS A 354 -12.82 -3.74 13.13
CA LYS A 354 -13.35 -4.45 11.92
C LYS A 354 -14.67 -5.19 12.16
N LEU A 355 -14.83 -5.82 13.32
CA LEU A 355 -16.04 -6.54 13.73
C LEU A 355 -17.16 -5.56 14.07
N ASN A 356 -16.88 -4.48 14.81
CA ASN A 356 -17.85 -3.41 15.09
C ASN A 356 -18.31 -2.75 13.79
N ILE A 357 -17.39 -2.41 12.88
CA ILE A 357 -17.67 -1.90 11.54
C ILE A 357 -18.55 -2.89 10.76
N SER A 358 -18.26 -4.19 10.80
CA SER A 358 -19.09 -5.22 10.16
C SER A 358 -20.48 -5.34 10.79
N ILE A 359 -20.58 -5.21 12.11
CA ILE A 359 -21.85 -5.22 12.87
C ILE A 359 -22.66 -3.96 12.57
N ASP A 360 -22.02 -2.80 12.49
CA ASP A 360 -22.63 -1.51 12.17
C ASP A 360 -23.18 -1.48 10.74
N VAL A 361 -22.41 -1.99 9.76
CA VAL A 361 -22.88 -2.20 8.38
C VAL A 361 -24.01 -3.22 8.35
N ALA A 362 -23.94 -4.32 9.09
CA ALA A 362 -25.02 -5.30 9.18
C ALA A 362 -26.29 -4.72 9.84
N ASN A 363 -26.14 -3.86 10.85
CA ASN A 363 -27.25 -3.16 11.50
C ASN A 363 -27.91 -2.17 10.54
N ALA A 364 -27.12 -1.42 9.77
CA ALA A 364 -27.61 -0.56 8.70
C ALA A 364 -28.43 -1.35 7.67
N LEU A 365 -27.90 -2.45 7.14
CA LEU A 365 -28.61 -3.31 6.18
C LEU A 365 -29.87 -3.96 6.79
N ASN A 366 -29.84 -4.38 8.05
CA ASN A 366 -31.00 -4.97 8.73
C ASN A 366 -32.10 -3.92 8.97
N TYR A 367 -31.73 -2.68 9.29
CA TYR A 367 -32.65 -1.56 9.36
C TYR A 367 -33.30 -1.28 8.00
N LEU A 368 -32.49 -1.16 6.94
CA LEU A 368 -32.94 -0.91 5.56
C LEU A 368 -33.89 -2.01 5.03
N HIS A 369 -33.58 -3.29 5.28
CA HIS A 369 -34.36 -4.42 4.75
C HIS A 369 -35.62 -4.77 5.55
N GLN A 370 -35.64 -4.56 6.88
CA GLN A 370 -36.69 -5.11 7.75
C GLN A 370 -37.40 -4.08 8.66
N HIS A 371 -36.84 -2.88 8.83
CA HIS A 371 -37.34 -1.88 9.79
C HIS A 371 -37.70 -0.53 9.14
N CYS A 372 -37.52 -0.39 7.83
CA CYS A 372 -38.03 0.74 7.04
C CYS A 372 -39.45 0.44 6.56
N GLU A 373 -40.33 1.46 6.57
CA GLU A 373 -41.73 1.38 6.14
C GLU A 373 -41.87 0.91 4.68
N THR A 374 -40.88 1.20 3.84
CA THR A 374 -40.68 0.59 2.52
C THR A 374 -39.28 -0.03 2.50
N PRO A 375 -39.13 -1.37 2.37
CA PRO A 375 -37.82 -2.02 2.37
C PRO A 375 -36.88 -1.48 1.28
N VAL A 376 -35.67 -1.12 1.70
CA VAL A 376 -34.62 -0.50 0.88
C VAL A 376 -33.49 -1.51 0.66
N VAL A 377 -33.07 -1.73 -0.59
CA VAL A 377 -31.91 -2.57 -0.94
C VAL A 377 -30.84 -1.69 -1.56
N HIS A 378 -29.64 -1.64 -0.98
CA HIS A 378 -28.59 -0.64 -1.31
C HIS A 378 -27.89 -0.85 -2.66
N CYS A 379 -27.71 -2.10 -3.10
CA CYS A 379 -27.15 -2.50 -4.40
C CYS A 379 -25.72 -2.06 -4.78
N ASP A 380 -24.97 -1.30 -3.97
CA ASP A 380 -23.54 -0.99 -4.19
C ASP A 380 -22.73 -0.85 -2.90
N LEU A 381 -22.68 -1.94 -2.13
CA LEU A 381 -21.94 -1.95 -0.86
C LEU A 381 -20.49 -2.41 -1.08
N LYS A 382 -19.56 -1.46 -0.94
CA LYS A 382 -18.10 -1.63 -1.11
C LYS A 382 -17.32 -0.88 -0.01
N PRO A 383 -16.04 -1.20 0.27
CA PRO A 383 -15.27 -0.55 1.34
C PRO A 383 -15.17 0.98 1.23
N SER A 384 -15.15 1.54 0.01
CA SER A 384 -15.19 2.99 -0.25
C SER A 384 -16.44 3.66 0.33
N ASN A 385 -17.57 2.95 0.34
CA ASN A 385 -18.90 3.45 0.70
C ASN A 385 -19.23 3.24 2.20
N VAL A 386 -18.26 2.82 3.00
CA VAL A 386 -18.35 2.66 4.45
C VAL A 386 -17.41 3.67 5.10
N LEU A 387 -17.96 4.74 5.68
CA LEU A 387 -17.18 5.84 6.26
C LEU A 387 -17.09 5.71 7.79
N LEU A 388 -16.00 6.22 8.36
CA LEU A 388 -15.71 6.13 9.80
C LEU A 388 -15.74 7.50 10.49
N ASN A 389 -16.58 7.61 11.51
CA ASN A 389 -16.66 8.82 12.34
C ASN A 389 -15.50 8.89 13.36
N ALA A 390 -15.46 9.96 14.17
CA ALA A 390 -14.39 10.18 15.17
C ALA A 390 -14.24 9.02 16.17
N GLU A 391 -15.33 8.37 16.55
CA GLU A 391 -15.37 7.23 17.48
C GLU A 391 -15.18 5.86 16.81
N MET A 392 -14.79 5.81 15.52
CA MET A 392 -14.62 4.58 14.72
C MET A 392 -15.91 3.75 14.55
N THR A 393 -17.08 4.40 14.64
CA THR A 393 -18.38 3.81 14.28
C THR A 393 -18.54 3.84 12.76
N ALA A 394 -19.04 2.76 12.16
CA ALA A 394 -19.25 2.73 10.72
C ALA A 394 -20.61 3.32 10.31
N CYS A 395 -20.56 4.16 9.27
CA CYS A 395 -21.71 4.76 8.62
C CYS A 395 -21.71 4.39 7.13
N VAL A 396 -22.78 3.73 6.67
CA VAL A 396 -22.97 3.36 5.26
C VAL A 396 -23.54 4.55 4.48
N GLY A 397 -22.95 4.87 3.32
CA GLY A 397 -23.37 5.96 2.43
C GLY A 397 -23.31 5.56 0.94
N ASP A 398 -23.54 6.53 0.05
CA ASP A 398 -23.69 6.33 -1.41
C ASP A 398 -24.83 5.34 -1.76
N PHE A 399 -26.05 5.82 -1.61
CA PHE A 399 -27.28 5.11 -1.93
C PHE A 399 -27.67 5.21 -3.42
N GLY A 400 -26.77 5.63 -4.30
CA GLY A 400 -27.07 5.86 -5.72
C GLY A 400 -27.77 4.68 -6.39
N LEU A 401 -27.37 3.45 -6.07
CA LEU A 401 -27.95 2.25 -6.67
C LEU A 401 -29.17 1.66 -5.94
N ALA A 402 -29.67 2.32 -4.89
CA ALA A 402 -30.69 1.79 -4.01
C ALA A 402 -32.06 1.55 -4.68
N ARG A 403 -32.79 0.52 -4.22
CA ARG A 403 -34.14 0.16 -4.68
C ARG A 403 -35.14 0.06 -3.53
N LEU A 404 -36.28 0.72 -3.70
CA LEU A 404 -37.43 0.67 -2.79
C LEU A 404 -38.43 -0.40 -3.23
N ARG A 405 -38.96 -1.21 -2.30
CA ARG A 405 -40.01 -2.21 -2.55
C ARG A 405 -41.36 -1.81 -1.92
N PRO A 406 -42.32 -1.24 -2.67
CA PRO A 406 -43.65 -0.96 -2.15
C PRO A 406 -44.49 -2.24 -2.02
N GLU A 407 -45.22 -2.40 -0.91
CA GLU A 407 -46.26 -3.42 -0.75
C GLU A 407 -47.61 -2.93 -1.30
N VAL A 408 -48.16 -3.57 -2.35
CA VAL A 408 -49.58 -3.40 -2.73
C VAL A 408 -50.21 -4.73 -3.19
N SER A 409 -51.49 -4.87 -2.86
CA SER A 409 -52.38 -6.03 -2.94
C SER A 409 -52.78 -6.55 -4.34
N HIS A 410 -53.02 -7.86 -4.41
CA HIS A 410 -53.98 -8.59 -5.28
C HIS A 410 -54.44 -7.96 -6.62
N GLN A 411 -53.86 -8.39 -7.74
CA GLN A 411 -54.50 -9.24 -8.77
C GLN A 411 -53.52 -9.55 -9.93
N LEU A 412 -53.68 -10.70 -10.59
CA LEU A 412 -52.72 -11.26 -11.54
C LEU A 412 -53.02 -10.90 -13.00
N SER A 413 -52.04 -10.36 -13.71
CA SER A 413 -51.88 -10.50 -15.16
C SER A 413 -50.47 -10.98 -15.46
N SER A 414 -50.35 -12.11 -16.17
CA SER A 414 -49.08 -12.80 -16.41
C SER A 414 -48.17 -12.03 -17.37
N GLY A 415 -46.94 -11.75 -16.93
CA GLY A 415 -45.84 -11.36 -17.83
C GLY A 415 -45.23 -9.99 -17.56
N GLN A 416 -44.59 -9.81 -16.39
CA GLN A 416 -43.48 -8.86 -16.20
C GLN A 416 -42.80 -9.09 -14.84
N THR A 417 -41.69 -9.84 -14.83
CA THR A 417 -40.68 -9.77 -13.76
C THR A 417 -39.40 -9.21 -14.37
N SER A 418 -39.24 -7.89 -14.32
CA SER A 418 -38.10 -7.16 -14.89
C SER A 418 -36.84 -7.35 -14.05
N SER A 419 -36.23 -8.53 -14.13
CA SER A 419 -34.86 -8.79 -13.66
C SER A 419 -33.85 -8.34 -14.72
N VAL A 420 -33.86 -7.05 -15.06
CA VAL A 420 -32.90 -6.44 -16.00
C VAL A 420 -31.76 -5.80 -15.20
N GLY A 421 -30.53 -6.18 -15.57
CA GLY A 421 -29.28 -5.60 -15.07
C GLY A 421 -28.71 -6.29 -13.83
N LEU A 422 -27.61 -7.04 -14.03
CA LEU A 422 -26.56 -7.06 -13.00
C LEU A 422 -26.04 -5.61 -12.87
N LYS A 423 -25.88 -5.13 -11.64
CA LYS A 423 -25.13 -3.92 -11.31
C LYS A 423 -24.11 -4.28 -10.21
N GLY A 424 -22.89 -3.78 -10.35
CA GLY A 424 -21.73 -4.04 -9.49
C GLY A 424 -20.43 -3.80 -10.26
N THR A 425 -19.33 -3.54 -9.56
CA THR A 425 -18.03 -3.17 -10.15
C THR A 425 -17.25 -4.39 -10.68
N VAL A 426 -16.53 -4.21 -11.78
CA VAL A 426 -15.80 -5.27 -12.51
C VAL A 426 -14.44 -5.59 -11.86
N GLY A 427 -14.07 -6.88 -11.76
CA GLY A 427 -12.72 -7.27 -11.30
C GLY A 427 -12.47 -8.71 -10.84
N TYR A 428 -13.28 -9.72 -11.18
CA TYR A 428 -13.12 -11.08 -10.64
C TYR A 428 -13.52 -12.22 -11.61
N ALA A 429 -12.58 -13.09 -12.03
CA ALA A 429 -12.84 -14.28 -12.85
C ALA A 429 -11.72 -15.38 -12.74
N ALA A 430 -11.97 -16.58 -13.30
CA ALA A 430 -11.35 -17.88 -12.97
C ALA A 430 -10.45 -18.52 -14.08
N PRO A 431 -9.64 -19.59 -13.81
CA PRO A 431 -8.34 -19.80 -14.50
C PRO A 431 -8.21 -20.48 -15.89
N ASP A 432 -9.23 -21.12 -16.48
CA ASP A 432 -8.98 -22.20 -17.50
C ASP A 432 -8.99 -21.80 -19.01
N ASN A 433 -8.95 -20.50 -19.36
CA ASN A 433 -8.90 -20.04 -20.76
C ASN A 433 -7.67 -19.18 -21.07
N ALA A 434 -6.93 -19.51 -22.15
CA ALA A 434 -5.74 -18.76 -22.60
C ALA A 434 -6.03 -17.57 -23.53
N VAL A 435 -7.28 -17.40 -23.95
CA VAL A 435 -7.77 -16.24 -24.71
C VAL A 435 -8.69 -15.44 -23.78
N ILE A 436 -8.35 -14.17 -23.55
CA ILE A 436 -9.05 -13.33 -22.56
C ILE A 436 -10.43 -12.88 -23.07
N ASN A 437 -10.66 -12.82 -24.38
CA ASN A 437 -11.99 -12.52 -24.92
C ASN A 437 -12.26 -13.12 -26.30
N GLY A 438 -13.21 -14.07 -26.36
CA GLY A 438 -13.76 -14.64 -27.59
C GLY A 438 -15.29 -14.49 -27.71
N ASP A 439 -15.95 -13.95 -26.68
CA ASP A 439 -17.39 -13.70 -26.63
C ASP A 439 -17.58 -12.17 -26.71
N TYR A 440 -17.83 -11.63 -27.91
CA TYR A 440 -17.84 -10.17 -28.14
C TYR A 440 -18.87 -9.40 -27.28
N GLU A 441 -19.84 -10.09 -26.70
CA GLU A 441 -21.00 -9.68 -25.91
C GLU A 441 -20.87 -8.41 -25.04
N GLU A 442 -19.72 -8.13 -24.42
CA GLU A 442 -19.51 -6.98 -23.52
C GLU A 442 -19.20 -5.64 -24.24
N GLY A 443 -19.29 -5.60 -25.56
CA GLY A 443 -19.11 -4.36 -26.34
C GLY A 443 -20.11 -3.23 -26.02
N PRO A 444 -19.89 -2.02 -26.56
CA PRO A 444 -20.68 -0.83 -26.23
C PRO A 444 -22.19 -1.02 -26.45
N TRP A 445 -23.00 -0.34 -25.64
CA TRP A 445 -24.46 -0.53 -25.64
C TRP A 445 -25.11 0.15 -26.86
N MET A 446 -25.50 -0.65 -27.85
CA MET A 446 -26.23 -0.17 -29.03
C MET A 446 -27.72 -0.04 -28.73
N PHE A 447 -28.27 1.15 -28.95
CA PHE A 447 -29.71 1.40 -28.83
C PHE A 447 -30.49 0.79 -30.00
N ALA A 448 -31.68 0.27 -29.72
CA ALA A 448 -32.59 -0.23 -30.76
C ALA A 448 -32.95 0.89 -31.75
N ASN A 449 -32.89 0.59 -33.05
CA ASN A 449 -33.12 1.49 -34.20
C ASN A 449 -32.06 2.60 -34.42
N VAL A 450 -30.82 2.47 -33.93
CA VAL A 450 -29.74 3.42 -34.23
C VAL A 450 -28.72 2.83 -35.19
N SER A 451 -28.39 3.55 -36.26
CA SER A 451 -27.58 3.06 -37.37
C SER A 451 -26.07 3.14 -37.12
N LEU A 452 -25.44 1.96 -36.99
CA LEU A 452 -24.01 1.67 -37.21
C LEU A 452 -23.01 2.15 -36.15
N GLY A 453 -22.50 1.21 -35.34
CA GLY A 453 -21.29 1.38 -34.53
C GLY A 453 -20.02 1.21 -35.37
N VAL A 454 -19.61 2.24 -36.10
CA VAL A 454 -18.33 2.27 -36.84
C VAL A 454 -17.22 2.65 -35.86
N LEU A 455 -16.32 1.71 -35.53
CA LEU A 455 -15.18 1.98 -34.66
C LEU A 455 -14.08 2.66 -35.47
N LEU A 456 -13.84 3.94 -35.19
CA LEU A 456 -12.67 4.65 -35.68
C LEU A 456 -11.47 4.36 -34.75
N PRO A 457 -10.30 4.04 -35.31
CA PRO A 457 -9.12 3.68 -34.53
C PRO A 457 -8.49 4.92 -33.86
N THR A 458 -7.90 4.68 -32.69
CA THR A 458 -7.08 5.64 -31.94
C THR A 458 -5.76 5.92 -32.68
N LYS A 459 -5.04 6.97 -32.26
CA LYS A 459 -3.69 7.22 -32.80
C LYS A 459 -2.79 6.02 -32.50
N LEU A 460 -1.83 5.76 -33.39
CA LEU A 460 -0.82 4.68 -33.27
C LEU A 460 0.09 4.77 -32.03
N ASP A 461 -0.07 5.82 -31.21
CA ASP A 461 0.71 6.09 -30.00
C ASP A 461 -0.06 5.77 -28.69
N GLU A 462 -1.29 5.23 -28.77
CA GLU A 462 -2.08 4.81 -27.60
C GLU A 462 -1.98 3.28 -27.37
N GLU A 463 -1.58 2.87 -26.16
CA GLU A 463 -1.37 1.45 -25.81
C GLU A 463 -2.67 0.63 -25.60
N THR A 464 -3.85 1.24 -25.73
CA THR A 464 -5.14 0.61 -25.45
C THR A 464 -6.12 0.69 -26.62
N SER A 465 -6.73 -0.46 -26.97
CA SER A 465 -7.72 -0.60 -28.03
C SER A 465 -9.14 -0.55 -27.48
N SER A 466 -10.08 -0.02 -28.26
CA SER A 466 -11.52 0.02 -27.93
C SER A 466 -12.23 -1.34 -28.06
N LEU A 467 -11.56 -2.37 -28.60
CA LEU A 467 -12.04 -3.75 -28.56
C LEU A 467 -11.40 -4.49 -27.36
N PRO A 468 -12.17 -4.99 -26.37
CA PRO A 468 -11.61 -5.61 -25.19
C PRO A 468 -10.75 -6.84 -25.52
N GLY A 469 -9.44 -6.71 -25.32
CA GLY A 469 -8.44 -7.74 -25.61
C GLY A 469 -7.98 -7.83 -27.07
N TRP A 470 -8.59 -7.12 -28.01
CA TRP A 470 -8.25 -7.16 -29.44
C TRP A 470 -7.74 -5.80 -29.93
N ILE A 471 -6.67 -5.78 -30.71
CA ILE A 471 -6.02 -4.58 -31.25
C ILE A 471 -6.44 -4.37 -32.70
N VAL A 472 -6.97 -3.19 -33.03
CA VAL A 472 -7.21 -2.76 -34.42
C VAL A 472 -5.91 -2.14 -34.96
N GLU A 473 -5.18 -2.85 -35.81
CA GLU A 473 -3.83 -2.45 -36.25
C GLU A 473 -3.83 -1.53 -37.49
N SER A 474 -4.84 -0.69 -37.65
CA SER A 474 -4.97 0.16 -38.84
C SER A 474 -5.72 1.44 -38.55
N ASN A 475 -5.52 2.44 -39.41
CA ASN A 475 -6.28 3.70 -39.43
C ASN A 475 -7.66 3.59 -40.13
N ARG A 476 -8.10 2.37 -40.49
CA ARG A 476 -9.42 2.11 -41.11
C ARG A 476 -10.38 1.41 -40.16
N ALA A 477 -11.66 1.71 -40.33
CA ALA A 477 -12.70 1.26 -39.42
C ALA A 477 -13.04 -0.24 -39.57
N VAL A 478 -13.37 -0.84 -38.43
CA VAL A 478 -14.11 -2.08 -38.28
C VAL A 478 -15.45 -1.78 -37.61
N ARG A 479 -16.47 -2.64 -37.78
CA ARG A 479 -17.82 -2.38 -37.26
C ARG A 479 -18.22 -3.43 -36.25
N TYR A 480 -18.79 -2.97 -35.14
CA TYR A 480 -19.42 -3.83 -34.15
C TYR A 480 -20.91 -3.97 -34.51
N ILE A 481 -21.43 -5.21 -34.54
CA ILE A 481 -22.81 -5.50 -34.93
C ILE A 481 -23.52 -6.36 -33.88
N ASP A 482 -24.84 -6.25 -33.81
CA ASP A 482 -25.69 -6.99 -32.86
C ASP A 482 -26.86 -7.71 -33.56
N SER A 483 -27.37 -8.75 -32.88
CA SER A 483 -28.39 -9.69 -33.33
C SER A 483 -29.81 -9.11 -33.39
N TYR A 484 -30.03 -7.92 -32.83
CA TYR A 484 -31.32 -7.22 -32.97
C TYR A 484 -31.41 -6.49 -34.31
N HIS A 485 -30.27 -6.16 -34.93
CA HIS A 485 -30.21 -5.37 -36.17
C HIS A 485 -29.61 -6.13 -37.36
N TYR A 486 -28.70 -7.07 -37.14
CA TYR A 486 -27.94 -7.80 -38.16
C TYR A 486 -27.83 -9.29 -37.83
N SER A 487 -27.60 -10.12 -38.85
CA SER A 487 -27.35 -11.55 -38.64
C SER A 487 -25.95 -11.73 -38.05
N VAL A 488 -25.85 -12.33 -36.86
CA VAL A 488 -24.58 -12.66 -36.20
C VAL A 488 -24.38 -14.19 -36.17
N PRO A 489 -23.14 -14.70 -36.28
CA PRO A 489 -22.91 -16.15 -36.27
C PRO A 489 -23.38 -16.83 -34.99
N GLN A 490 -22.99 -16.32 -33.82
CA GLN A 490 -23.41 -16.80 -32.51
C GLN A 490 -23.64 -15.60 -31.56
N GLY A 491 -23.98 -15.88 -30.30
CA GLY A 491 -24.18 -14.86 -29.28
C GLY A 491 -25.31 -13.86 -29.60
N LYS A 492 -25.15 -12.63 -29.10
CA LYS A 492 -25.92 -11.45 -29.47
C LYS A 492 -25.11 -10.51 -30.35
N ARG A 493 -23.78 -10.59 -30.40
CA ARG A 493 -22.90 -9.55 -30.99
C ARG A 493 -21.67 -10.13 -31.68
N ALA A 494 -21.21 -9.49 -32.76
CA ALA A 494 -20.06 -9.92 -33.56
C ALA A 494 -19.32 -8.74 -34.24
N ILE A 495 -18.20 -9.00 -34.94
CA ILE A 495 -17.40 -7.98 -35.64
C ILE A 495 -17.48 -8.14 -37.16
N GLU A 496 -17.80 -7.05 -37.87
CA GLU A 496 -17.81 -6.97 -39.34
C GLU A 496 -16.56 -6.21 -39.86
N LEU A 497 -15.83 -6.82 -40.81
CA LEU A 497 -14.56 -6.32 -41.34
C LEU A 497 -14.74 -5.54 -42.65
N LEU A 498 -15.05 -4.24 -42.54
CA LEU A 498 -15.45 -3.38 -43.66
C LEU A 498 -14.33 -3.02 -44.67
N SER A 499 -13.09 -2.94 -44.21
CA SER A 499 -12.03 -2.15 -44.87
C SER A 499 -11.00 -2.97 -45.65
N GLY A 500 -11.38 -4.17 -46.13
CA GLY A 500 -10.48 -5.04 -46.89
C GLY A 500 -9.17 -5.37 -46.14
N LYS A 501 -8.06 -5.42 -46.88
CA LYS A 501 -6.71 -5.69 -46.30
C LYS A 501 -6.21 -4.59 -45.38
N GLU A 502 -6.82 -3.40 -45.42
CA GLU A 502 -6.55 -2.30 -44.50
C GLU A 502 -7.37 -2.40 -43.20
N GLY A 503 -8.24 -3.39 -43.01
CA GLY A 503 -9.00 -3.57 -41.75
C GLY A 503 -8.53 -4.80 -40.97
N ILE A 504 -7.45 -4.68 -40.20
CA ILE A 504 -6.84 -5.79 -39.46
C ILE A 504 -7.20 -5.71 -37.96
N ILE A 505 -7.72 -6.80 -37.39
CA ILE A 505 -7.83 -7.00 -35.94
C ILE A 505 -6.88 -8.13 -35.50
N SER A 506 -6.30 -8.03 -34.30
CA SER A 506 -5.37 -9.04 -33.80
C SER A 506 -5.24 -9.09 -32.27
N GLN A 507 -4.68 -10.18 -31.76
CA GLN A 507 -4.45 -10.39 -30.33
C GLN A 507 -3.17 -11.19 -30.10
N MET A 508 -2.46 -10.91 -29.00
CA MET A 508 -1.37 -11.75 -28.50
C MET A 508 -1.94 -12.80 -27.55
N VAL A 509 -1.77 -14.08 -27.87
CA VAL A 509 -2.25 -15.21 -27.06
C VAL A 509 -1.06 -15.95 -26.46
N GLU A 510 -1.15 -16.35 -25.19
CA GLU A 510 -0.09 -17.13 -24.55
C GLU A 510 -0.09 -18.59 -25.02
N THR A 511 1.08 -19.09 -25.39
CA THR A 511 1.26 -20.40 -26.04
C THR A 511 2.54 -21.08 -25.56
N THR A 512 2.69 -22.40 -25.68
CA THR A 512 4.00 -23.04 -25.42
C THR A 512 4.75 -23.27 -26.74
N PRO A 513 6.04 -22.91 -26.85
CA PRO A 513 6.86 -23.23 -28.02
C PRO A 513 6.82 -24.72 -28.38
N ASN A 514 6.82 -24.99 -29.69
CA ASN A 514 6.79 -26.32 -30.32
C ASN A 514 5.55 -27.18 -30.03
N LYS A 515 4.48 -26.63 -29.44
CA LYS A 515 3.19 -27.35 -29.29
C LYS A 515 2.20 -27.02 -30.42
N PRO A 516 1.41 -28.01 -30.91
CA PRO A 516 0.33 -27.78 -31.85
C PRO A 516 -0.94 -27.24 -31.17
N TYR A 517 -1.53 -26.23 -31.79
CA TYR A 517 -2.78 -25.59 -31.39
C TYR A 517 -3.75 -25.52 -32.57
N THR A 518 -5.04 -25.49 -32.24
CA THR A 518 -6.13 -25.24 -33.18
C THR A 518 -6.80 -23.94 -32.77
N MET A 519 -6.85 -22.98 -33.69
CA MET A 519 -7.71 -21.82 -33.61
C MET A 519 -9.00 -22.13 -34.34
N SER A 520 -10.16 -21.99 -33.69
CA SER A 520 -11.47 -22.00 -34.34
C SER A 520 -12.11 -20.62 -34.30
N PHE A 521 -12.95 -20.34 -35.29
CA PHE A 521 -13.80 -19.14 -35.31
C PHE A 521 -15.01 -19.38 -36.22
N ALA A 522 -16.08 -18.62 -36.00
CA ALA A 522 -17.24 -18.55 -36.86
C ALA A 522 -17.09 -17.40 -37.86
N LEU A 523 -17.43 -17.67 -39.12
CA LEU A 523 -17.39 -16.73 -40.24
C LEU A 523 -18.76 -16.67 -40.91
N GLY A 524 -19.37 -15.48 -40.97
CA GLY A 524 -20.71 -15.30 -41.54
C GLY A 524 -20.88 -13.97 -42.25
N HIS A 525 -22.14 -13.54 -42.39
CA HIS A 525 -22.50 -12.27 -43.01
C HIS A 525 -23.63 -11.57 -42.25
N ALA A 526 -23.62 -10.24 -42.23
CA ALA A 526 -24.56 -9.42 -41.47
C ALA A 526 -26.01 -9.41 -41.99
N GLU A 527 -26.34 -10.18 -43.03
CA GLU A 527 -27.57 -10.05 -43.87
C GLU A 527 -27.82 -8.64 -44.44
N ASP A 528 -26.82 -7.77 -44.43
CA ASP A 528 -26.92 -6.36 -44.77
C ASP A 528 -26.93 -6.05 -46.29
N LYS A 529 -27.17 -7.06 -47.13
CA LYS A 529 -27.09 -7.02 -48.61
C LYS A 529 -25.69 -6.75 -49.18
N CYS A 530 -24.62 -7.06 -48.46
CA CYS A 530 -23.26 -6.98 -48.96
C CYS A 530 -23.03 -7.79 -50.26
N LYS A 531 -22.28 -7.22 -51.21
CA LYS A 531 -21.96 -7.87 -52.48
C LYS A 531 -20.95 -9.02 -52.29
N GLN A 532 -21.34 -10.22 -52.72
CA GLN A 532 -20.51 -11.42 -52.68
C GLN A 532 -19.45 -11.43 -53.81
N PRO A 533 -18.31 -12.13 -53.65
CA PRO A 533 -17.97 -13.07 -52.57
C PRO A 533 -17.41 -12.39 -51.29
N LEU A 534 -17.64 -13.05 -50.14
CA LEU A 534 -16.99 -12.69 -48.88
C LEU A 534 -15.84 -13.67 -48.61
N ALA A 535 -14.70 -13.19 -48.10
CA ALA A 535 -13.59 -14.04 -47.70
C ALA A 535 -12.70 -13.35 -46.67
N ILE A 536 -12.08 -14.15 -45.80
CA ILE A 536 -11.21 -13.66 -44.72
C ILE A 536 -9.84 -14.32 -44.79
N MET A 537 -8.81 -13.56 -44.42
CA MET A 537 -7.48 -14.09 -44.17
C MET A 537 -7.26 -14.18 -42.67
N ALA A 538 -7.06 -15.39 -42.16
CA ALA A 538 -6.77 -15.67 -40.76
C ALA A 538 -5.29 -16.01 -40.59
N PHE A 539 -4.67 -15.51 -39.52
CA PHE A 539 -3.27 -15.74 -39.16
C PHE A 539 -3.14 -16.27 -37.74
N ALA A 540 -2.18 -17.17 -37.53
CA ALA A 540 -1.67 -17.52 -36.21
C ALA A 540 -0.15 -17.75 -36.30
N GLY A 541 0.62 -16.80 -35.76
CA GLY A 541 2.07 -16.77 -35.91
C GLY A 541 2.48 -16.59 -37.36
N ASP A 542 3.17 -17.59 -37.92
CA ASP A 542 3.59 -17.61 -39.32
C ASP A 542 2.65 -18.42 -40.25
N GLN A 543 1.60 -19.03 -39.70
CA GLN A 543 0.58 -19.76 -40.46
C GLN A 543 -0.54 -18.80 -40.86
N ALA A 544 -0.96 -18.89 -42.14
CA ALA A 544 -2.02 -18.06 -42.70
C ALA A 544 -2.95 -18.90 -43.58
N GLN A 545 -4.26 -18.65 -43.52
CA GLN A 545 -5.24 -19.33 -44.34
C GLN A 545 -6.29 -18.35 -44.87
N ASN A 546 -6.54 -18.41 -46.18
CA ASN A 546 -7.64 -17.71 -46.83
C ASN A 546 -8.87 -18.62 -46.83
N ILE A 547 -9.99 -18.13 -46.31
CA ILE A 547 -11.25 -18.85 -46.19
C ILE A 547 -12.36 -18.04 -46.85
N HIS A 548 -12.87 -18.56 -47.96
CA HIS A 548 -14.03 -18.03 -48.66
C HIS A 548 -15.32 -18.46 -47.97
N TYR A 549 -16.27 -17.53 -47.87
CA TYR A 549 -17.61 -17.78 -47.35
C TYR A 549 -18.66 -17.56 -48.45
N THR A 550 -19.48 -18.58 -48.67
CA THR A 550 -20.67 -18.54 -49.53
C THR A 550 -21.87 -18.99 -48.70
N PRO A 551 -22.90 -18.16 -48.50
CA PRO A 551 -24.04 -18.54 -47.68
C PRO A 551 -24.89 -19.60 -48.38
N ASP A 552 -24.92 -20.81 -47.81
CA ASP A 552 -25.88 -21.86 -48.16
C ASP A 552 -27.24 -21.55 -47.53
N SER A 553 -28.33 -21.96 -48.20
CA SER A 553 -29.71 -21.55 -47.87
C SER A 553 -30.27 -21.99 -46.51
N ASN A 554 -29.48 -22.69 -45.69
CA ASN A 554 -29.85 -23.19 -44.36
C ASN A 554 -28.91 -22.74 -43.22
N SER A 555 -27.87 -21.93 -43.47
CA SER A 555 -26.89 -21.53 -42.42
C SER A 555 -26.29 -20.13 -42.63
N THR A 556 -26.51 -19.25 -41.66
CA THR A 556 -26.04 -17.84 -41.64
C THR A 556 -24.53 -17.68 -41.40
N PHE A 557 -23.84 -18.75 -41.03
CA PHE A 557 -22.39 -18.77 -40.80
C PHE A 557 -21.78 -20.15 -41.05
N GLN A 558 -20.45 -20.19 -41.12
CA GLN A 558 -19.61 -21.37 -41.27
C GLN A 558 -18.51 -21.35 -40.20
N LEU A 559 -18.26 -22.48 -39.53
CA LEU A 559 -17.11 -22.64 -38.64
C LEU A 559 -15.85 -22.95 -39.44
N ALA A 560 -14.76 -22.26 -39.15
CA ALA A 560 -13.45 -22.47 -39.76
C ALA A 560 -12.38 -22.70 -38.68
N ASN A 561 -11.42 -23.58 -38.99
CA ASN A 561 -10.34 -23.97 -38.08
C ASN A 561 -8.98 -23.80 -38.77
N LEU A 562 -8.03 -23.15 -38.09
CA LEU A 562 -6.65 -22.99 -38.50
C LEU A 562 -5.74 -23.69 -37.48
N ASN A 563 -4.99 -24.70 -37.92
CA ASN A 563 -4.03 -25.41 -37.09
C ASN A 563 -2.64 -24.78 -37.25
N PHE A 564 -1.96 -24.53 -36.14
CA PHE A 564 -0.60 -23.96 -36.14
C PHE A 564 0.25 -24.58 -35.01
N THR A 565 1.57 -24.54 -35.16
CA THR A 565 2.50 -24.90 -34.08
C THR A 565 3.10 -23.62 -33.55
N ALA A 566 2.89 -23.33 -32.27
CA ALA A 566 3.43 -22.12 -31.66
C ALA A 566 4.96 -22.14 -31.66
N LYS A 567 5.61 -21.06 -32.11
CA LYS A 567 7.09 -20.95 -32.16
C LYS A 567 7.69 -20.23 -30.95
N ALA A 568 6.86 -19.54 -30.18
CA ALA A 568 7.25 -18.71 -29.04
C ALA A 568 6.23 -18.85 -27.89
N GLU A 569 6.57 -18.26 -26.74
CA GLU A 569 5.72 -18.27 -25.53
C GLU A 569 4.46 -17.40 -25.67
N ARG A 570 4.43 -16.55 -26.70
CA ARG A 570 3.23 -15.83 -27.14
C ARG A 570 3.12 -15.90 -28.65
N THR A 571 1.93 -16.17 -29.17
CA THR A 571 1.63 -16.22 -30.59
C THR A 571 0.59 -15.16 -30.94
N ARG A 572 0.88 -14.34 -31.94
CA ARG A 572 -0.07 -13.35 -32.48
C ARG A 572 -1.10 -14.05 -33.38
N ILE A 573 -2.39 -13.81 -33.14
CA ILE A 573 -3.48 -14.20 -34.04
C ILE A 573 -4.11 -12.95 -34.66
N ALA A 574 -4.51 -13.01 -35.94
CA ALA A 574 -5.04 -11.85 -36.65
C ALA A 574 -6.02 -12.20 -37.77
N PHE A 575 -6.90 -11.25 -38.11
CA PHE A 575 -7.94 -11.38 -39.13
C PHE A 575 -8.07 -10.10 -39.98
N TYR A 576 -8.27 -10.24 -41.30
CA TYR A 576 -8.69 -9.15 -42.18
C TYR A 576 -9.56 -9.64 -43.36
N SER A 577 -10.41 -8.76 -43.91
CA SER A 577 -11.22 -9.08 -45.11
C SER A 577 -10.35 -9.10 -46.37
N VAL A 578 -10.48 -10.13 -47.20
CA VAL A 578 -9.66 -10.26 -48.43
C VAL A 578 -10.11 -9.29 -49.52
N TYR A 579 -11.39 -8.91 -49.51
CA TYR A 579 -12.03 -8.07 -50.53
C TYR A 579 -12.59 -6.77 -49.92
N TYR A 580 -12.64 -5.72 -50.73
CA TYR A 580 -13.35 -4.48 -50.41
C TYR A 580 -14.75 -4.58 -51.00
N ASN A 581 -15.74 -4.85 -50.15
CA ASN A 581 -17.10 -5.09 -50.59
C ASN A 581 -17.99 -3.90 -50.22
N THR A 582 -18.96 -3.63 -51.09
CA THR A 582 -19.98 -2.60 -50.90
C THR A 582 -21.37 -3.22 -50.95
N ARG A 583 -22.32 -2.53 -50.33
CA ARG A 583 -23.72 -2.97 -50.30
C ARG A 583 -24.34 -2.88 -51.69
N THR A 584 -25.26 -3.80 -51.98
CA THR A 584 -25.90 -3.86 -53.30
C THR A 584 -27.05 -2.86 -53.49
N ASP A 585 -27.55 -2.24 -52.42
CA ASP A 585 -28.67 -1.29 -52.47
C ASP A 585 -28.26 0.17 -52.72
N ASP A 586 -27.15 0.64 -52.13
CA ASP A 586 -26.61 1.99 -52.35
C ASP A 586 -25.31 2.05 -53.17
N MET A 587 -24.70 0.88 -53.44
CA MET A 587 -23.41 0.69 -54.14
C MET A 587 -22.22 1.52 -53.63
N SER A 588 -22.31 2.10 -52.43
CA SER A 588 -21.33 3.07 -51.91
C SER A 588 -20.97 2.87 -50.44
N SER A 589 -21.85 2.29 -49.62
CA SER A 589 -21.54 1.93 -48.24
C SER A 589 -20.71 0.65 -48.15
N LEU A 590 -19.65 0.68 -47.32
CA LEU A 590 -18.78 -0.46 -47.06
C LEU A 590 -19.46 -1.51 -46.15
N CYS A 591 -19.20 -2.77 -46.46
CA CYS A 591 -19.66 -3.98 -45.76
C CYS A 591 -18.61 -5.10 -45.91
N GLY A 592 -18.71 -6.17 -45.12
CA GLY A 592 -17.70 -7.23 -45.12
C GLY A 592 -18.11 -8.55 -44.47
N PRO A 593 -17.16 -9.51 -44.39
CA PRO A 593 -17.34 -10.73 -43.62
C PRO A 593 -17.45 -10.44 -42.12
N VAL A 594 -18.26 -11.25 -41.42
CA VAL A 594 -18.47 -11.18 -39.97
C VAL A 594 -17.68 -12.30 -39.27
N VAL A 595 -16.96 -11.97 -38.20
CA VAL A 595 -16.18 -12.91 -37.38
C VAL A 595 -16.75 -12.97 -35.96
N ASP A 596 -16.79 -14.17 -35.39
CA ASP A 596 -17.32 -14.45 -34.06
C ASP A 596 -16.72 -15.73 -33.45
N ASP A 597 -16.93 -15.96 -32.15
CA ASP A 597 -16.57 -17.16 -31.38
C ASP A 597 -15.12 -17.64 -31.58
N VAL A 598 -14.14 -16.72 -31.46
CA VAL A 598 -12.72 -17.02 -31.66
C VAL A 598 -12.15 -17.73 -30.44
N ARG A 599 -11.61 -18.94 -30.63
CA ARG A 599 -11.01 -19.75 -29.56
C ARG A 599 -9.70 -20.36 -30.02
N VAL A 600 -8.71 -20.43 -29.12
CA VAL A 600 -7.44 -21.14 -29.33
C VAL A 600 -7.31 -22.23 -28.27
N TRP A 601 -7.16 -23.49 -28.67
CA TRP A 601 -6.97 -24.61 -27.75
C TRP A 601 -5.89 -25.57 -28.22
N PHE A 602 -5.35 -26.35 -27.28
CA PHE A 602 -4.38 -27.40 -27.57
C PHE A 602 -5.04 -28.58 -28.29
N SER A 603 -4.54 -28.95 -29.47
CA SER A 603 -5.19 -29.92 -30.38
C SER A 603 -5.23 -31.37 -29.89
N GLY A 604 -4.72 -31.67 -28.68
CA GLY A 604 -4.67 -33.02 -28.11
C GLY A 604 -5.95 -33.54 -27.45
N ALA A 605 -6.98 -32.71 -27.28
CA ALA A 605 -8.18 -33.08 -26.52
C ALA A 605 -9.31 -33.67 -27.40
N ARG A 606 -9.53 -35.00 -27.32
CA ARG A 606 -10.71 -35.65 -27.92
C ARG A 606 -11.97 -35.42 -27.06
N ARG A 607 -12.99 -34.74 -27.59
CA ARG A 607 -14.34 -34.69 -26.98
C ARG A 607 -15.18 -35.91 -27.41
N LEU A 608 -15.77 -36.63 -26.46
CA LEU A 608 -16.94 -37.48 -26.72
C LEU A 608 -18.19 -36.59 -26.67
N GLY A 609 -19.01 -36.64 -27.72
CA GLY A 609 -20.33 -36.05 -27.74
C GLY A 609 -21.42 -37.09 -27.46
N LEU A 610 -22.48 -36.69 -26.75
CA LEU A 610 -23.75 -37.40 -26.67
C LEU A 610 -24.86 -36.35 -26.65
N GLY A 611 -25.85 -36.51 -27.51
CA GLY A 611 -27.04 -35.66 -27.55
C GLY A 611 -28.31 -36.49 -27.56
N GLY A 612 -29.46 -35.82 -27.48
CA GLY A 612 -30.75 -36.41 -27.85
C GLY A 612 -31.78 -36.54 -26.73
N MET A 613 -32.85 -35.77 -26.92
CA MET A 613 -34.24 -35.98 -26.49
C MET A 613 -34.69 -35.40 -25.15
N GLY A 614 -35.90 -34.82 -25.19
CA GLY A 614 -36.58 -34.17 -24.06
C GLY A 614 -37.99 -34.73 -23.82
N LEU A 615 -38.87 -33.85 -23.34
CA LEU A 615 -40.24 -34.09 -22.83
C LEU A 615 -40.32 -34.62 -21.40
N GLY A 616 -40.97 -33.84 -20.52
CA GLY A 616 -41.16 -34.17 -19.11
C GLY A 616 -41.37 -32.96 -18.19
N LEU A 617 -42.31 -32.07 -18.53
CA LEU A 617 -42.65 -30.91 -17.70
C LEU A 617 -43.16 -31.36 -16.32
N GLY A 618 -42.44 -31.01 -15.25
CA GLY A 618 -42.83 -31.35 -13.86
C GLY A 618 -41.72 -31.21 -12.81
N LEU A 619 -40.43 -31.22 -13.21
CA LEU A 619 -39.28 -31.18 -12.28
C LEU A 619 -38.53 -29.83 -12.23
N GLY A 620 -38.98 -28.81 -12.97
CA GLY A 620 -38.24 -27.55 -13.18
C GLY A 620 -37.89 -26.78 -11.90
N LEU A 621 -38.75 -26.81 -10.88
CA LEU A 621 -38.52 -26.13 -9.60
C LEU A 621 -37.54 -26.87 -8.66
N TRP A 622 -37.25 -28.16 -8.91
CA TRP A 622 -36.21 -28.89 -8.19
C TRP A 622 -34.84 -28.77 -8.87
N VAL A 623 -34.80 -28.64 -10.20
CA VAL A 623 -33.53 -28.52 -10.94
C VAL A 623 -32.91 -27.12 -10.79
N PHE A 624 -33.71 -26.04 -10.78
CA PHE A 624 -33.18 -24.68 -10.61
C PHE A 624 -32.54 -24.42 -9.24
N ALA A 625 -33.08 -25.01 -8.17
CA ALA A 625 -32.46 -24.94 -6.84
C ALA A 625 -31.14 -25.73 -6.77
N VAL A 626 -31.02 -26.85 -7.50
CA VAL A 626 -29.80 -27.66 -7.53
C VAL A 626 -28.70 -27.02 -8.39
N ALA A 627 -29.05 -26.30 -9.46
CA ALA A 627 -28.09 -25.63 -10.32
C ALA A 627 -27.30 -24.51 -9.61
N LEU A 628 -27.96 -23.71 -8.76
CA LEU A 628 -27.32 -22.59 -8.04
C LEU A 628 -26.36 -23.05 -6.93
N PHE A 629 -26.46 -24.29 -6.42
CA PHE A 629 -25.51 -24.85 -5.46
C PHE A 629 -24.34 -25.59 -6.11
N TYR A 630 -24.41 -25.91 -7.41
CA TYR A 630 -23.39 -26.71 -8.10
C TYR A 630 -22.08 -25.95 -8.37
N GLU A 631 -22.12 -24.61 -8.53
CA GLU A 631 -20.92 -23.80 -8.80
C GLU A 631 -20.11 -23.41 -7.56
N PHE A 632 -20.73 -23.40 -6.38
CA PHE A 632 -20.18 -22.74 -5.18
C PHE A 632 -18.85 -23.33 -4.68
N CYS A 633 -18.55 -24.58 -5.05
CA CYS A 633 -17.41 -25.35 -4.54
C CYS A 633 -16.38 -25.74 -5.61
N PHE A 634 -16.44 -25.13 -6.78
CA PHE A 634 -15.39 -25.24 -7.81
C PHE A 634 -14.78 -23.88 -8.20
N LYS A 635 -15.21 -22.79 -7.56
CA LYS A 635 -14.74 -21.42 -7.86
C LYS A 635 -14.14 -20.64 -6.69
N TRP A 636 -14.42 -21.01 -5.44
CA TRP A 636 -13.93 -20.26 -4.27
C TRP A 636 -12.63 -20.87 -3.75
N SER A 637 -11.56 -20.06 -3.71
CA SER A 637 -10.26 -20.50 -3.20
C SER A 637 -10.39 -20.96 -1.74
N GLY A 638 -9.79 -22.11 -1.42
CA GLY A 638 -9.86 -22.70 -0.09
C GLY A 638 -11.18 -23.39 0.29
N VAL A 639 -12.18 -23.49 -0.60
CA VAL A 639 -13.48 -24.11 -0.27
C VAL A 639 -13.68 -25.44 -1.02
N THR A 640 -13.69 -26.57 -0.30
CA THR A 640 -14.00 -27.89 -0.89
C THR A 640 -15.40 -28.36 -0.49
N CYS A 641 -16.20 -28.86 -1.45
CA CYS A 641 -17.44 -29.59 -1.15
C CYS A 641 -17.31 -31.12 -1.27
N GLY A 642 -18.10 -31.82 -0.46
CA GLY A 642 -18.24 -33.26 -0.56
C GLY A 642 -18.97 -33.68 -1.84
N ARG A 643 -18.28 -34.44 -2.72
CA ARG A 643 -18.76 -34.90 -4.05
C ARG A 643 -20.18 -35.48 -4.11
N ARG A 644 -20.67 -36.08 -3.01
CA ARG A 644 -22.00 -36.72 -2.92
C ARG A 644 -23.13 -35.80 -2.42
N HIS A 645 -22.80 -34.67 -1.80
CA HIS A 645 -23.76 -33.83 -1.08
C HIS A 645 -23.70 -32.34 -1.44
N GLN A 646 -22.63 -31.88 -2.11
CA GLN A 646 -22.43 -30.46 -2.46
C GLN A 646 -22.54 -29.52 -1.25
N ARG A 647 -22.13 -30.02 -0.09
CA ARG A 647 -21.98 -29.23 1.14
C ARG A 647 -20.49 -29.05 1.39
N VAL A 648 -20.11 -27.86 1.86
CA VAL A 648 -18.73 -27.54 2.27
C VAL A 648 -18.26 -28.58 3.29
N VAL A 649 -17.13 -29.23 3.00
CA VAL A 649 -16.46 -30.21 3.85
C VAL A 649 -15.09 -29.74 4.31
N GLU A 650 -14.42 -28.86 3.56
CA GLU A 650 -13.13 -28.28 3.95
C GLU A 650 -13.17 -26.79 3.68
N LEU A 651 -12.61 -26.01 4.61
CA LEU A 651 -12.33 -24.58 4.48
C LEU A 651 -10.87 -24.37 4.87
N ASP A 652 -10.01 -24.16 3.88
CA ASP A 652 -8.56 -24.03 4.03
C ASP A 652 -8.09 -22.67 3.50
N LEU A 653 -7.94 -21.72 4.42
CA LEU A 653 -7.55 -20.33 4.16
C LEU A 653 -6.27 -19.97 4.93
N HIS A 654 -5.32 -20.92 5.00
CA HIS A 654 -4.02 -20.69 5.65
C HIS A 654 -3.17 -19.63 4.92
N SER A 655 -2.50 -18.75 5.67
CA SER A 655 -1.59 -17.73 5.10
C SER A 655 -2.22 -16.68 4.17
N TYR A 656 -3.55 -16.47 4.21
CA TYR A 656 -4.26 -15.48 3.39
C TYR A 656 -4.23 -14.04 3.95
N LYS A 657 -3.48 -13.78 5.03
CA LYS A 657 -3.41 -12.49 5.74
C LYS A 657 -4.79 -11.99 6.23
N LEU A 658 -5.70 -12.91 6.53
CA LEU A 658 -7.07 -12.61 6.95
C LEU A 658 -7.07 -11.88 8.29
N VAL A 659 -7.78 -10.76 8.33
CA VAL A 659 -8.05 -9.95 9.52
C VAL A 659 -9.54 -10.06 9.82
N GLY A 660 -9.91 -10.55 11.00
CA GLY A 660 -11.29 -10.98 11.19
C GLY A 660 -11.52 -11.75 12.50
N GLY A 661 -12.76 -11.73 12.98
CA GLY A 661 -13.20 -12.58 14.07
C GLY A 661 -13.84 -13.80 13.43
N LEU A 662 -13.59 -14.98 13.99
CA LEU A 662 -14.24 -16.17 13.48
C LEU A 662 -15.75 -16.07 13.76
N SER A 663 -16.53 -15.79 12.73
CA SER A 663 -17.97 -15.58 12.86
C SER A 663 -18.66 -16.83 13.43
N PRO A 664 -19.56 -16.69 14.44
CA PRO A 664 -20.37 -17.80 14.97
C PRO A 664 -21.14 -18.58 13.89
N SER A 665 -21.46 -17.93 12.76
CA SER A 665 -22.08 -18.56 11.59
C SER A 665 -21.31 -19.75 11.02
N ILE A 666 -20.00 -19.88 11.32
CA ILE A 666 -19.20 -21.06 10.95
C ILE A 666 -19.84 -22.36 11.47
N GLY A 667 -20.51 -22.33 12.62
CA GLY A 667 -21.22 -23.47 13.21
C GLY A 667 -22.40 -23.99 12.37
N ASN A 668 -22.85 -23.24 11.36
CA ASN A 668 -23.90 -23.68 10.44
C ASN A 668 -23.37 -24.56 9.29
N LEU A 669 -22.04 -24.64 9.08
CA LEU A 669 -21.42 -25.51 8.08
C LEU A 669 -21.37 -26.98 8.55
N SER A 670 -22.52 -27.57 8.86
CA SER A 670 -22.65 -28.90 9.50
C SER A 670 -22.04 -30.11 8.78
N PHE A 671 -21.44 -29.92 7.60
CA PHE A 671 -20.69 -30.93 6.85
C PHE A 671 -19.16 -30.77 6.94
N LEU A 672 -18.67 -29.68 7.54
CA LEU A 672 -17.25 -29.35 7.67
C LEU A 672 -16.50 -30.44 8.44
N ARG A 673 -15.31 -30.75 7.91
CA ARG A 673 -14.34 -31.76 8.37
C ARG A 673 -12.98 -31.11 8.63
N LEU A 674 -12.59 -30.14 7.81
CA LEU A 674 -11.38 -29.35 8.01
C LEU A 674 -11.75 -27.88 8.07
N LEU A 675 -11.30 -27.21 9.12
CA LEU A 675 -11.24 -25.76 9.21
C LEU A 675 -9.78 -25.40 9.47
N ASN A 676 -9.13 -24.80 8.48
CA ASN A 676 -7.76 -24.33 8.56
C ASN A 676 -7.69 -22.83 8.26
N LEU A 677 -7.27 -22.08 9.27
CA LEU A 677 -7.09 -20.63 9.26
C LEU A 677 -5.69 -20.26 9.78
N GLU A 678 -4.73 -21.19 9.76
CA GLU A 678 -3.36 -21.00 10.25
C GLU A 678 -2.64 -19.83 9.58
N ASN A 679 -1.73 -19.15 10.31
CA ASN A 679 -0.90 -18.04 9.81
C ASN A 679 -1.73 -16.86 9.25
N ASN A 680 -2.68 -16.36 10.03
CA ASN A 680 -3.47 -15.17 9.67
C ASN A 680 -3.39 -14.13 10.80
N SER A 681 -4.22 -13.10 10.73
CA SER A 681 -4.34 -12.04 11.74
C SER A 681 -5.77 -12.00 12.31
N LEU A 682 -6.39 -13.18 12.44
CA LEU A 682 -7.70 -13.32 13.04
C LEU A 682 -7.61 -13.13 14.56
N SER A 683 -8.66 -12.64 15.20
CA SER A 683 -8.65 -12.30 16.63
C SER A 683 -10.02 -12.54 17.28
N SER A 684 -10.27 -11.97 18.46
CA SER A 684 -11.49 -12.17 19.28
C SER A 684 -11.61 -13.61 19.79
N SER A 685 -12.71 -13.93 20.47
CA SER A 685 -12.95 -15.26 21.01
C SER A 685 -13.30 -16.28 19.93
N ILE A 686 -12.81 -17.51 20.14
CA ILE A 686 -13.22 -18.68 19.37
C ILE A 686 -14.72 -18.93 19.68
N PRO A 687 -15.62 -18.94 18.68
CA PRO A 687 -17.06 -19.03 18.94
C PRO A 687 -17.46 -20.43 19.42
N GLY A 688 -18.29 -20.50 20.47
CA GLY A 688 -18.80 -21.76 21.03
C GLY A 688 -19.65 -22.56 20.05
N GLU A 689 -20.22 -21.90 19.04
CA GLU A 689 -20.95 -22.49 17.91
C GLU A 689 -20.13 -23.50 17.10
N LEU A 690 -18.79 -23.46 17.16
CA LEU A 690 -17.94 -24.51 16.57
C LEU A 690 -18.30 -25.90 17.09
N GLY A 691 -18.79 -26.03 18.33
CA GLY A 691 -19.29 -27.30 18.87
C GLY A 691 -20.45 -27.92 18.09
N ARG A 692 -21.15 -27.15 17.23
CA ARG A 692 -22.18 -27.67 16.32
C ARG A 692 -21.60 -28.47 15.14
N LEU A 693 -20.28 -28.38 14.90
CA LEU A 693 -19.60 -29.05 13.79
C LEU A 693 -19.23 -30.50 14.14
N PHE A 694 -20.24 -31.32 14.43
CA PHE A 694 -20.09 -32.74 14.83
C PHE A 694 -19.31 -33.64 13.84
N ARG A 695 -19.06 -33.16 12.61
CA ARG A 695 -18.26 -33.85 11.58
C ARG A 695 -16.81 -33.37 11.47
N LEU A 696 -16.42 -32.34 12.23
CA LEU A 696 -15.10 -31.75 12.19
C LEU A 696 -14.04 -32.79 12.62
N GLN A 697 -12.95 -32.85 11.85
CA GLN A 697 -11.81 -33.77 11.99
C GLN A 697 -10.52 -33.00 12.24
N MET A 698 -10.35 -31.82 11.65
CA MET A 698 -9.22 -30.93 11.89
C MET A 698 -9.73 -29.52 12.16
N LEU A 699 -9.34 -28.95 13.31
CA LEU A 699 -9.48 -27.54 13.64
C LEU A 699 -8.09 -26.96 13.81
N ARG A 700 -7.73 -26.03 12.94
CA ARG A 700 -6.42 -25.41 12.82
C ARG A 700 -6.59 -23.89 12.80
N LEU A 701 -6.28 -23.26 13.93
CA LEU A 701 -6.40 -21.82 14.16
C LEU A 701 -5.05 -21.19 14.57
N GLY A 702 -3.95 -21.92 14.38
CA GLY A 702 -2.63 -21.53 14.89
C GLY A 702 -2.07 -20.25 14.26
N ASN A 703 -1.12 -19.59 14.93
CA ASN A 703 -0.47 -18.35 14.49
C ASN A 703 -1.49 -17.28 14.05
N ASN A 704 -2.25 -16.80 15.03
CA ASN A 704 -3.27 -15.78 14.91
C ASN A 704 -3.25 -14.90 16.18
N SER A 705 -4.33 -14.19 16.48
CA SER A 705 -4.49 -13.33 17.66
C SER A 705 -5.81 -13.62 18.40
N PHE A 706 -6.34 -14.85 18.30
CA PHE A 706 -7.56 -15.26 19.03
C PHE A 706 -7.34 -15.10 20.54
N SER A 707 -8.36 -14.64 21.26
CA SER A 707 -8.27 -14.20 22.66
C SER A 707 -9.44 -14.69 23.51
N GLY A 708 -9.29 -14.77 24.82
CA GLY A 708 -10.35 -15.29 25.70
C GLY A 708 -10.28 -16.82 25.85
N GLU A 709 -11.29 -17.42 26.46
CA GLU A 709 -11.25 -18.84 26.84
C GLU A 709 -11.47 -19.82 25.69
N ILE A 710 -10.85 -21.01 25.77
CA ILE A 710 -11.12 -22.12 24.85
C ILE A 710 -12.54 -22.64 25.13
N PRO A 711 -13.49 -22.56 24.17
CA PRO A 711 -14.88 -22.91 24.45
C PRO A 711 -15.02 -24.43 24.65
N ALA A 712 -15.46 -24.83 25.85
CA ALA A 712 -15.69 -26.23 26.21
C ALA A 712 -16.63 -26.98 25.24
N ASN A 713 -17.49 -26.25 24.52
CA ASN A 713 -18.37 -26.78 23.46
C ASN A 713 -17.61 -27.50 22.33
N ILE A 714 -16.32 -27.26 22.12
CA ILE A 714 -15.48 -28.03 21.15
C ILE A 714 -15.48 -29.53 21.47
N SER A 715 -15.70 -29.93 22.73
CA SER A 715 -15.92 -31.33 23.14
C SER A 715 -17.09 -32.04 22.43
N SER A 716 -18.01 -31.29 21.81
CA SER A 716 -19.10 -31.84 20.99
C SER A 716 -18.66 -32.29 19.60
N CYS A 717 -17.48 -31.89 19.14
CA CYS A 717 -16.88 -32.31 17.86
C CYS A 717 -16.28 -33.72 17.96
N ALA A 718 -17.09 -34.73 18.28
CA ALA A 718 -16.65 -36.11 18.58
C ALA A 718 -15.90 -36.86 17.45
N ASN A 719 -15.72 -36.24 16.28
CA ASN A 719 -14.91 -36.75 15.18
C ASN A 719 -13.51 -36.10 15.07
N LEU A 720 -13.16 -35.17 15.97
CA LEU A 720 -11.92 -34.39 15.90
C LEU A 720 -10.69 -35.30 16.08
N ILE A 721 -9.72 -35.10 15.20
CA ILE A 721 -8.44 -35.81 15.08
C ILE A 721 -7.28 -34.85 15.40
N ALA A 722 -7.38 -33.58 15.00
CA ALA A 722 -6.41 -32.55 15.34
C ALA A 722 -7.09 -31.27 15.84
N LEU A 723 -6.58 -30.75 16.95
CA LEU A 723 -6.91 -29.45 17.51
C LEU A 723 -5.60 -28.66 17.68
N ARG A 724 -5.42 -27.65 16.82
CA ARG A 724 -4.24 -26.78 16.73
C ARG A 724 -4.65 -25.33 16.97
N LEU A 725 -4.30 -24.77 18.14
CA LEU A 725 -4.58 -23.38 18.55
C LEU A 725 -3.29 -22.62 18.91
N GLU A 726 -2.13 -23.11 18.50
CA GLU A 726 -0.82 -22.57 18.84
C GLU A 726 -0.63 -21.11 18.42
N GLY A 727 0.24 -20.35 19.09
CA GLY A 727 0.59 -18.97 18.68
C GLY A 727 -0.64 -18.05 18.63
N ASN A 728 -1.34 -17.91 19.76
CA ASN A 728 -2.53 -17.08 19.91
C ASN A 728 -2.50 -16.37 21.28
N ASN A 729 -3.53 -15.60 21.61
CA ASN A 729 -3.65 -14.82 22.85
C ASN A 729 -4.75 -15.40 23.78
N LEU A 730 -4.99 -16.72 23.72
CA LEU A 730 -6.04 -17.39 24.49
C LEU A 730 -5.72 -17.38 25.98
N THR A 731 -6.76 -17.26 26.80
CA THR A 731 -6.68 -17.09 28.26
C THR A 731 -7.56 -18.10 28.99
N GLY A 732 -7.57 -18.06 30.32
CA GLY A 732 -8.44 -18.94 31.12
C GLY A 732 -7.90 -20.36 31.23
N LYS A 733 -8.75 -21.30 31.64
CA LYS A 733 -8.33 -22.68 31.96
C LYS A 733 -8.47 -23.64 30.79
N LEU A 734 -7.65 -24.69 30.81
CA LEU A 734 -7.81 -25.87 29.94
C LEU A 734 -9.16 -26.56 30.24
N PRO A 735 -10.08 -26.72 29.26
CA PRO A 735 -11.39 -27.30 29.50
C PRO A 735 -11.33 -28.83 29.65
N GLU A 736 -11.67 -29.32 30.85
CA GLU A 736 -11.63 -30.75 31.20
C GLU A 736 -12.51 -31.62 30.29
N GLN A 737 -13.58 -31.04 29.74
CA GLN A 737 -14.57 -31.70 28.89
C GLN A 737 -13.99 -32.22 27.56
N LEU A 738 -12.79 -31.78 27.16
CA LEU A 738 -12.12 -32.31 25.97
C LEU A 738 -11.82 -33.80 26.07
N GLU A 739 -11.87 -34.42 27.27
CA GLU A 739 -11.69 -35.87 27.46
C GLU A 739 -12.66 -36.74 26.62
N SER A 740 -13.80 -36.19 26.17
CA SER A 740 -14.75 -36.88 25.29
C SER A 740 -14.20 -37.19 23.90
N LEU A 741 -13.15 -36.48 23.46
CA LEU A 741 -12.61 -36.51 22.11
C LEU A 741 -11.69 -37.72 21.86
N SER A 742 -12.24 -38.93 22.03
CA SER A 742 -11.54 -40.23 21.92
C SER A 742 -10.76 -40.49 20.62
N LYS A 743 -11.03 -39.73 19.54
CA LYS A 743 -10.32 -39.81 18.25
C LYS A 743 -9.16 -38.83 18.09
N LEU A 744 -8.98 -37.92 19.06
CA LEU A 744 -7.99 -36.87 18.98
C LEU A 744 -6.58 -37.45 19.04
N LYS A 745 -5.76 -37.06 18.07
CA LYS A 745 -4.34 -37.44 17.92
C LYS A 745 -3.40 -36.28 18.20
N VAL A 746 -3.79 -35.06 17.82
CA VAL A 746 -2.99 -33.84 18.00
C VAL A 746 -3.77 -32.86 18.86
N LEU A 747 -3.14 -32.43 19.96
CA LEU A 747 -3.65 -31.41 20.87
C LEU A 747 -2.54 -30.39 21.12
N ASN A 748 -2.53 -29.31 20.34
CA ASN A 748 -1.49 -28.28 20.42
C ASN A 748 -2.10 -26.93 20.84
N PHE A 749 -1.70 -26.45 22.02
CA PHE A 749 -2.10 -25.18 22.62
C PHE A 749 -0.90 -24.27 22.94
N GLU A 750 0.25 -24.51 22.30
CA GLU A 750 1.50 -23.81 22.62
C GLU A 750 1.45 -22.30 22.32
N SER A 751 2.25 -21.52 23.03
CA SER A 751 2.38 -20.08 22.85
C SER A 751 1.02 -19.36 22.94
N ASN A 752 0.36 -19.51 24.09
CA ASN A 752 -0.85 -18.82 24.52
C ASN A 752 -0.69 -18.38 26.00
N ASN A 753 -1.71 -17.72 26.57
CA ASN A 753 -1.73 -17.23 27.95
C ASN A 753 -2.68 -18.06 28.84
N LEU A 754 -2.76 -19.38 28.61
CA LEU A 754 -3.64 -20.26 29.39
C LEU A 754 -3.09 -20.45 30.80
N VAL A 755 -3.98 -20.46 31.79
CA VAL A 755 -3.65 -20.50 33.22
C VAL A 755 -4.33 -21.66 33.94
N GLY A 756 -3.83 -22.00 35.13
CA GLY A 756 -4.39 -23.08 35.93
C GLY A 756 -3.61 -24.38 35.78
N GLU A 757 -4.24 -25.51 36.09
CA GLU A 757 -3.58 -26.82 36.14
C GLU A 757 -3.93 -27.65 34.91
N ILE A 758 -3.04 -28.58 34.54
CA ILE A 758 -3.27 -29.53 33.44
C ILE A 758 -4.33 -30.55 33.89
N PRO A 759 -5.48 -30.69 33.20
CA PRO A 759 -6.53 -31.61 33.62
C PRO A 759 -6.05 -33.07 33.64
N PRO A 760 -6.20 -33.81 34.76
CA PRO A 760 -5.88 -35.24 34.81
C PRO A 760 -6.70 -36.08 33.81
N SER A 761 -7.87 -35.57 33.39
CA SER A 761 -8.74 -36.16 32.37
C SER A 761 -8.09 -36.25 30.99
N PHE A 762 -7.08 -35.43 30.67
CA PHE A 762 -6.36 -35.53 29.39
C PHE A 762 -5.64 -36.87 29.23
N GLY A 763 -5.32 -37.57 30.33
CA GLY A 763 -4.82 -38.95 30.30
C GLY A 763 -5.83 -40.01 29.82
N ASN A 764 -7.10 -39.64 29.61
CA ASN A 764 -8.13 -40.50 29.01
C ASN A 764 -8.12 -40.45 27.47
N LEU A 765 -7.40 -39.49 26.86
CA LEU A 765 -7.32 -39.29 25.40
C LEU A 765 -6.40 -40.32 24.70
N SER A 766 -6.71 -41.59 24.82
CA SER A 766 -5.89 -42.75 24.39
C SER A 766 -5.42 -42.78 22.92
N SER A 767 -5.93 -41.90 22.06
CA SER A 767 -5.49 -41.76 20.65
C SER A 767 -4.39 -40.71 20.43
N ILE A 768 -4.02 -39.92 21.46
CA ILE A 768 -3.04 -38.83 21.35
C ILE A 768 -1.65 -39.34 20.95
N VAL A 769 -1.05 -38.59 20.02
CA VAL A 769 0.28 -38.74 19.42
C VAL A 769 1.14 -37.50 19.69
N GLU A 770 0.55 -36.30 19.60
CA GLU A 770 1.21 -35.02 19.87
C GLU A 770 0.42 -34.24 20.94
N ILE A 771 1.11 -33.77 21.98
CA ILE A 771 0.55 -32.90 23.01
C ILE A 771 1.50 -31.74 23.35
N GLY A 772 1.05 -30.51 23.06
CA GLY A 772 1.82 -29.27 23.21
C GLY A 772 1.09 -28.26 24.12
N MET A 773 1.77 -27.72 25.14
CA MET A 773 1.15 -27.01 26.27
C MET A 773 1.83 -25.69 26.70
N ARG A 774 2.80 -25.14 25.96
CA ARG A 774 3.53 -23.88 26.32
C ARG A 774 2.62 -22.68 26.63
N ASN A 775 2.53 -22.26 27.89
CA ASN A 775 1.52 -21.34 28.46
C ASN A 775 1.94 -20.80 29.85
N ASP A 776 1.01 -20.20 30.61
CA ASP A 776 1.16 -19.83 32.03
C ASP A 776 0.60 -20.91 32.99
N LEU A 777 0.68 -22.20 32.62
CA LEU A 777 0.12 -23.30 33.44
C LEU A 777 0.97 -23.54 34.68
N LYS A 778 0.33 -24.01 35.75
CA LYS A 778 0.93 -24.28 37.07
C LYS A 778 0.51 -25.66 37.59
N GLY A 779 1.00 -26.01 38.78
CA GLY A 779 0.71 -27.28 39.44
C GLY A 779 1.68 -28.37 39.01
N VAL A 780 1.23 -29.63 38.95
CA VAL A 780 2.06 -30.80 38.64
C VAL A 780 1.62 -31.44 37.32
N ILE A 781 2.54 -32.12 36.64
CA ILE A 781 2.21 -32.93 35.45
C ILE A 781 1.42 -34.17 35.90
N PRO A 782 0.17 -34.39 35.43
CA PRO A 782 -0.64 -35.51 35.91
C PRO A 782 -0.07 -36.87 35.53
N HIS A 783 0.00 -37.80 36.49
CA HIS A 783 0.49 -39.17 36.25
C HIS A 783 -0.35 -39.94 35.22
N SER A 784 -1.59 -39.50 34.95
CA SER A 784 -2.51 -40.06 33.98
C SER A 784 -2.01 -39.90 32.53
N ILE A 785 -1.16 -38.91 32.25
CA ILE A 785 -0.52 -38.72 30.93
C ILE A 785 0.31 -39.96 30.52
N GLY A 786 0.90 -40.68 31.48
CA GLY A 786 1.60 -41.95 31.21
C GLY A 786 0.72 -43.11 30.71
N ARG A 787 -0.60 -42.90 30.59
CA ARG A 787 -1.54 -43.84 29.93
C ARG A 787 -1.60 -43.67 28.42
N LEU A 788 -1.07 -42.57 27.86
CA LEU A 788 -1.12 -42.25 26.44
C LEU A 788 -0.12 -43.10 25.63
N LYS A 789 -0.42 -44.38 25.43
CA LYS A 789 0.48 -45.38 24.79
C LYS A 789 0.73 -45.20 23.28
N ARG A 790 0.31 -44.07 22.70
CA ARG A 790 0.57 -43.67 21.32
C ARG A 790 1.33 -42.34 21.23
N LEU A 791 1.71 -41.77 22.37
CA LEU A 791 2.35 -40.47 22.44
C LEU A 791 3.76 -40.54 21.86
N GLU A 792 4.02 -39.71 20.85
CA GLU A 792 5.30 -39.55 20.16
C GLU A 792 5.96 -38.22 20.56
N ILE A 793 5.18 -37.12 20.63
CA ILE A 793 5.67 -35.78 20.97
C ILE A 793 5.01 -35.26 22.26
N PHE A 794 5.83 -35.06 23.31
CA PHE A 794 5.42 -34.48 24.59
C PHE A 794 6.12 -33.14 24.82
N SER A 795 5.39 -32.02 24.70
CA SER A 795 5.95 -30.65 24.78
C SER A 795 5.23 -29.77 25.79
N PHE A 796 5.75 -29.73 27.03
CA PHE A 796 5.18 -28.98 28.16
C PHE A 796 6.12 -27.84 28.62
N GLY A 797 7.01 -27.39 27.73
CA GLY A 797 7.99 -26.34 28.01
C GLY A 797 7.40 -24.94 28.24
N ALA A 798 8.20 -24.02 28.78
CA ALA A 798 7.86 -22.62 29.08
C ALA A 798 6.48 -22.48 29.73
N ASN A 799 6.42 -22.93 30.98
CA ASN A 799 5.27 -22.86 31.89
C ASN A 799 5.77 -22.66 33.34
N ASN A 800 4.85 -22.59 34.30
CA ASN A 800 5.13 -22.53 35.72
C ASN A 800 4.86 -23.88 36.44
N LEU A 801 5.13 -25.00 35.76
CA LEU A 801 4.91 -26.35 36.29
C LEU A 801 5.96 -26.71 37.36
N SER A 802 5.56 -27.57 38.29
CA SER A 802 6.32 -27.94 39.48
C SER A 802 6.20 -29.44 39.79
N GLY A 803 6.93 -29.91 40.79
CA GLY A 803 6.98 -31.33 41.13
C GLY A 803 7.90 -32.13 40.21
N THR A 804 7.71 -33.45 40.19
CA THR A 804 8.52 -34.39 39.40
C THR A 804 7.80 -34.85 38.13
N ILE A 805 8.55 -35.17 37.08
CA ILE A 805 8.02 -35.91 35.92
C ILE A 805 7.49 -37.28 36.40
N PRO A 806 6.23 -37.65 36.14
CA PRO A 806 5.72 -38.97 36.49
C PRO A 806 6.50 -40.09 35.77
N PRO A 807 7.03 -41.10 36.50
CA PRO A 807 7.83 -42.19 35.91
C PRO A 807 7.10 -42.96 34.79
N SER A 808 5.77 -42.96 34.80
CA SER A 808 4.93 -43.57 33.77
C SER A 808 5.08 -42.93 32.37
N ILE A 809 5.61 -41.70 32.27
CA ILE A 809 5.90 -41.01 31.00
C ILE A 809 7.21 -41.53 30.38
N PHE A 810 8.25 -41.79 31.19
CA PHE A 810 9.50 -42.40 30.71
C PHE A 810 9.34 -43.86 30.26
N ASN A 811 8.17 -44.47 30.50
CA ASN A 811 7.78 -45.80 30.02
C ASN A 811 6.87 -45.73 28.76
N LEU A 812 6.92 -44.62 28.01
CA LEU A 812 6.23 -44.46 26.72
C LEU A 812 7.24 -44.65 25.58
N SER A 813 7.56 -45.90 25.24
CA SER A 813 8.57 -46.27 24.23
C SER A 813 8.27 -45.76 22.80
N THR A 814 7.10 -45.15 22.58
CA THR A 814 6.73 -44.43 21.35
C THR A 814 7.26 -43.01 21.28
N LEU A 815 7.75 -42.43 22.39
CA LEU A 815 8.24 -41.05 22.40
C LEU A 815 9.48 -40.88 21.51
N THR A 816 9.37 -39.91 20.60
CA THR A 816 10.46 -39.37 19.79
C THR A 816 10.87 -37.97 20.30
N GLY A 817 9.94 -37.19 20.84
CA GLY A 817 10.23 -35.87 21.43
C GLY A 817 9.78 -35.75 22.88
N PHE A 818 10.72 -35.41 23.77
CA PHE A 818 10.44 -35.06 25.16
C PHE A 818 10.97 -33.65 25.47
N ALA A 819 10.06 -32.69 25.61
CA ALA A 819 10.36 -31.30 25.89
C ALA A 819 9.58 -30.78 27.12
N VAL A 820 10.32 -30.38 28.16
CA VAL A 820 9.80 -29.68 29.36
C VAL A 820 10.63 -28.45 29.77
N PRO A 821 11.31 -27.73 28.86
CA PRO A 821 12.23 -26.66 29.24
C PRO A 821 11.53 -25.51 29.98
N VAL A 822 12.27 -24.63 30.67
CA VAL A 822 11.77 -23.39 31.31
C VAL A 822 10.54 -23.66 32.19
N ASN A 823 10.77 -24.32 33.32
CA ASN A 823 9.76 -24.68 34.31
C ASN A 823 10.37 -24.72 35.74
N GLN A 824 9.60 -25.11 36.76
CA GLN A 824 10.09 -25.37 38.12
C GLN A 824 10.16 -26.88 38.46
N LEU A 825 10.30 -27.74 37.44
CA LEU A 825 10.30 -29.20 37.61
C LEU A 825 11.60 -29.68 38.26
N HIS A 826 11.49 -30.69 39.12
CA HIS A 826 12.62 -31.25 39.85
C HIS A 826 12.61 -32.78 39.86
N GLY A 827 13.61 -33.40 40.49
CA GLY A 827 13.82 -34.85 40.50
C GLY A 827 14.99 -35.25 39.59
N THR A 828 15.02 -36.51 39.16
CA THR A 828 16.13 -37.08 38.39
C THR A 828 15.65 -37.70 37.08
N LEU A 829 16.52 -37.78 36.07
CA LEU A 829 16.27 -38.62 34.89
C LEU A 829 16.42 -40.11 35.27
N PRO A 830 15.65 -41.05 34.68
CA PRO A 830 15.79 -42.48 34.94
C PRO A 830 17.17 -43.02 34.51
N PRO A 831 17.85 -43.87 35.30
CA PRO A 831 19.14 -44.45 34.91
C PRO A 831 19.09 -45.30 33.63
N ASP A 832 17.92 -45.83 33.29
CA ASP A 832 17.60 -46.70 32.15
C ASP A 832 16.93 -45.96 30.97
N LEU A 833 16.93 -44.62 30.98
CA LEU A 833 16.24 -43.75 30.01
C LEU A 833 16.39 -44.18 28.54
N GLY A 834 17.60 -44.47 28.06
CA GLY A 834 17.81 -44.86 26.65
C GLY A 834 17.42 -46.30 26.31
N HIS A 835 17.08 -47.12 27.31
CA HIS A 835 16.43 -48.42 27.12
C HIS A 835 14.91 -48.30 27.17
N THR A 836 14.35 -47.40 27.98
CA THR A 836 12.89 -47.22 28.08
C THR A 836 12.33 -46.35 26.95
N LEU A 837 13.12 -45.39 26.46
CA LEU A 837 12.82 -44.50 25.32
C LEU A 837 13.83 -44.68 24.16
N PRO A 838 13.87 -45.85 23.50
CA PRO A 838 14.88 -46.15 22.47
C PRO A 838 14.72 -45.33 21.17
N ASN A 839 13.52 -44.80 20.91
CA ASN A 839 13.19 -44.03 19.72
C ASN A 839 13.38 -42.51 19.90
N LEU A 840 13.94 -42.06 21.03
CA LEU A 840 14.03 -40.64 21.36
C LEU A 840 14.99 -39.90 20.40
N GLU A 841 14.48 -38.84 19.78
CA GLU A 841 15.16 -37.96 18.84
C GLU A 841 15.54 -36.61 19.49
N THR A 842 14.73 -36.12 20.43
CA THR A 842 14.98 -34.86 21.17
C THR A 842 14.69 -35.01 22.67
N LEU A 843 15.62 -34.50 23.50
CA LEU A 843 15.51 -34.46 24.96
C LEU A 843 15.80 -33.05 25.47
N LEU A 844 14.76 -32.27 25.72
CA LEU A 844 14.84 -30.85 26.09
C LEU A 844 14.28 -30.66 27.51
N VAL A 845 15.13 -30.46 28.50
CA VAL A 845 14.76 -30.26 29.92
C VAL A 845 15.39 -29.01 30.53
N HIS A 846 16.00 -28.15 29.71
CA HIS A 846 16.79 -27.01 30.16
C HIS A 846 16.00 -26.02 31.04
N THR A 847 16.68 -25.22 31.84
CA THR A 847 16.09 -24.17 32.70
C THR A 847 15.02 -24.72 33.64
N ASN A 848 15.45 -25.62 34.54
CA ASN A 848 14.61 -26.34 35.50
C ASN A 848 15.38 -26.55 36.83
N ARG A 849 14.93 -27.50 37.65
CA ARG A 849 15.57 -27.92 38.91
C ARG A 849 15.84 -29.44 38.93
N PHE A 850 16.09 -30.05 37.77
CA PHE A 850 16.51 -31.46 37.69
C PHE A 850 17.88 -31.63 38.34
N SER A 851 18.10 -32.80 38.94
CA SER A 851 19.30 -33.13 39.70
C SER A 851 19.69 -34.59 39.52
N GLY A 852 20.74 -35.03 40.22
CA GLY A 852 21.29 -36.38 40.07
C GLY A 852 22.23 -36.48 38.87
N LEU A 853 22.38 -37.69 38.33
CA LEU A 853 23.30 -38.00 37.23
C LEU A 853 22.60 -37.89 35.86
N ILE A 854 23.34 -37.51 34.82
CA ILE A 854 22.92 -37.76 33.45
C ILE A 854 23.01 -39.28 33.20
N PRO A 855 21.95 -39.96 32.70
CA PRO A 855 21.95 -41.41 32.55
C PRO A 855 23.01 -41.90 31.55
N MET A 856 23.87 -42.84 31.96
CA MET A 856 24.85 -43.47 31.05
C MET A 856 24.21 -44.16 29.84
N THR A 857 22.97 -44.62 30.00
CA THR A 857 22.18 -45.28 28.94
C THR A 857 21.66 -44.31 27.88
N ILE A 858 21.82 -42.98 28.01
CA ILE A 858 21.32 -42.00 27.03
C ILE A 858 21.85 -42.28 25.61
N SER A 859 23.07 -42.83 25.49
CA SER A 859 23.68 -43.23 24.22
C SER A 859 23.04 -44.46 23.56
N ASN A 860 22.14 -45.17 24.25
CA ASN A 860 21.35 -46.27 23.68
C ASN A 860 20.13 -45.80 22.88
N ALA A 861 19.68 -44.55 23.04
CA ALA A 861 18.67 -43.93 22.18
C ALA A 861 19.33 -43.49 20.86
N SER A 862 19.53 -44.43 19.93
CA SER A 862 20.38 -44.22 18.74
C SER A 862 19.93 -43.10 17.79
N ASN A 863 18.68 -42.66 17.89
CA ASN A 863 18.12 -41.60 17.05
C ASN A 863 18.34 -40.20 17.65
N LEU A 864 18.89 -40.10 18.86
CA LEU A 864 18.98 -38.84 19.62
C LEU A 864 19.85 -37.82 18.87
N SER A 865 19.25 -36.67 18.59
CA SER A 865 19.77 -35.64 17.69
C SER A 865 19.99 -34.30 18.38
N ALA A 866 19.16 -33.96 19.37
CA ALA A 866 19.29 -32.77 20.21
C ALA A 866 19.13 -33.13 21.69
N VAL A 867 20.09 -32.67 22.51
CA VAL A 867 20.12 -32.86 23.97
C VAL A 867 20.35 -31.52 24.65
N GLU A 868 19.34 -31.04 25.37
CA GLU A 868 19.35 -29.76 26.06
C GLU A 868 19.01 -29.96 27.54
N LEU A 869 20.04 -30.05 28.38
CA LEU A 869 19.94 -30.24 29.83
C LEU A 869 20.40 -29.01 30.63
N GLY A 870 20.67 -27.89 29.94
CA GLY A 870 21.26 -26.69 30.52
C GLY A 870 20.46 -26.05 31.66
N ASP A 871 21.05 -25.16 32.45
CA ASP A 871 20.40 -24.45 33.57
C ASP A 871 19.62 -25.40 34.52
N ASN A 872 20.34 -26.33 35.12
CA ASN A 872 19.80 -27.34 36.03
C ASN A 872 20.81 -27.63 37.17
N PHE A 873 20.55 -28.66 37.97
CA PHE A 873 21.40 -29.10 39.08
C PHE A 873 21.96 -30.52 38.84
N PHE A 874 22.20 -30.92 37.58
CA PHE A 874 22.84 -32.20 37.28
C PHE A 874 24.28 -32.24 37.81
N THR A 875 24.72 -33.44 38.20
CA THR A 875 25.97 -33.70 38.91
C THR A 875 26.67 -34.94 38.34
N GLY A 876 27.92 -35.14 38.72
CA GLY A 876 28.72 -36.28 38.27
C GLY A 876 29.25 -36.08 36.85
N LYS A 877 29.61 -37.17 36.19
CA LYS A 877 30.31 -37.12 34.89
C LYS A 877 29.34 -37.06 33.71
N ILE A 878 29.80 -36.44 32.64
CA ILE A 878 29.12 -36.47 31.34
C ILE A 878 29.32 -37.87 30.74
N PRO A 879 28.24 -38.55 30.30
CA PRO A 879 28.35 -39.88 29.70
C PRO A 879 29.05 -39.83 28.33
N SER A 880 29.50 -40.99 27.84
CA SER A 880 29.95 -41.12 26.45
C SER A 880 28.76 -40.94 25.49
N LEU A 881 28.88 -39.97 24.57
CA LEU A 881 27.82 -39.60 23.61
C LEU A 881 28.19 -39.93 22.16
N GLY A 882 29.43 -40.33 21.89
CA GLY A 882 29.94 -40.64 20.55
C GLY A 882 29.22 -41.76 19.77
N SER A 883 28.42 -42.57 20.45
CA SER A 883 27.57 -43.59 19.81
C SER A 883 26.30 -43.02 19.17
N LEU A 884 26.04 -41.71 19.31
CA LEU A 884 24.89 -41.01 18.72
C LEU A 884 25.28 -40.40 17.37
N PRO A 885 24.91 -41.02 16.22
CA PRO A 885 25.36 -40.61 14.90
C PRO A 885 24.73 -39.30 14.41
N ASN A 886 23.57 -38.95 14.97
CA ASN A 886 22.75 -37.82 14.53
C ASN A 886 22.79 -36.62 15.50
N LEU A 887 23.59 -36.69 16.57
CA LEU A 887 23.67 -35.63 17.59
C LEU A 887 24.30 -34.36 17.00
N TRP A 888 23.46 -33.39 16.65
CA TRP A 888 23.88 -32.11 16.09
C TRP A 888 23.87 -30.98 17.13
N PHE A 889 23.05 -31.11 18.18
CA PHE A 889 22.92 -30.11 19.26
C PHE A 889 23.13 -30.74 20.64
N LEU A 890 24.13 -30.26 21.39
CA LEU A 890 24.40 -30.67 22.75
C LEU A 890 24.64 -29.42 23.63
N SER A 891 23.66 -29.06 24.47
CA SER A 891 23.81 -28.05 25.52
C SER A 891 23.53 -28.65 26.89
N ILE A 892 24.56 -28.67 27.72
CA ILE A 892 24.53 -29.15 29.11
C ILE A 892 25.24 -28.16 30.04
N GLY A 893 25.35 -26.89 29.63
CA GLY A 893 25.90 -25.81 30.42
C GLY A 893 25.08 -25.48 31.68
N HIS A 894 25.59 -24.59 32.53
CA HIS A 894 24.91 -24.11 33.74
C HIS A 894 24.38 -25.25 34.63
N ASN A 895 25.30 -26.14 35.01
CA ASN A 895 25.04 -27.32 35.85
C ASN A 895 26.20 -27.52 36.84
N TYR A 896 26.19 -28.62 37.59
CA TYR A 896 27.26 -28.99 38.53
C TYR A 896 28.04 -30.23 38.08
N LEU A 897 28.16 -30.44 36.76
CA LEU A 897 28.82 -31.61 36.17
C LEU A 897 30.35 -31.51 36.31
N GLY A 898 30.99 -32.66 36.47
CA GLY A 898 32.42 -32.77 36.74
C GLY A 898 32.76 -32.78 38.24
N SER A 899 34.04 -33.00 38.52
CA SER A 899 34.62 -33.15 39.85
C SER A 899 35.93 -32.36 40.01
N GLY A 900 36.29 -31.55 39.01
CA GLY A 900 37.58 -30.89 38.89
C GLY A 900 38.75 -31.86 38.63
N GLN A 901 38.47 -33.10 38.23
CA GLN A 901 39.46 -34.18 38.06
C GLN A 901 39.84 -34.41 36.60
N ASP A 902 40.91 -35.15 36.37
CA ASP A 902 41.50 -35.31 35.03
C ASP A 902 40.65 -36.10 34.03
N ASP A 903 39.74 -36.95 34.52
CA ASP A 903 38.91 -37.82 33.69
C ASP A 903 37.51 -37.25 33.39
N ASP A 904 37.20 -36.03 33.85
CA ASP A 904 35.95 -35.33 33.55
C ASP A 904 35.76 -35.07 32.03
N LEU A 905 36.85 -34.91 31.27
CA LEU A 905 36.84 -34.69 29.81
C LEU A 905 36.94 -35.98 28.98
N SER A 906 36.96 -37.16 29.61
CA SER A 906 37.14 -38.44 28.91
C SER A 906 36.06 -38.72 27.86
N PHE A 907 34.87 -38.15 28.00
CA PHE A 907 33.79 -38.27 27.02
C PHE A 907 34.10 -37.60 25.67
N LEU A 908 35.02 -36.62 25.60
CA LEU A 908 35.40 -35.93 24.36
C LEU A 908 35.96 -36.89 23.31
N TYR A 909 36.70 -37.91 23.71
CA TYR A 909 37.22 -38.95 22.81
C TYR A 909 36.11 -39.75 22.10
N SER A 910 34.89 -39.77 22.64
CA SER A 910 33.77 -40.41 21.95
C SER A 910 33.26 -39.56 20.77
N LEU A 911 33.33 -38.23 20.87
CA LEU A 911 32.74 -37.30 19.90
C LEU A 911 33.55 -37.15 18.61
N GLU A 912 34.76 -37.72 18.51
CA GLU A 912 35.61 -37.66 17.31
C GLU A 912 34.87 -38.10 16.03
N ASN A 913 34.05 -39.15 16.12
CA ASN A 913 33.34 -39.70 14.97
C ASN A 913 31.99 -39.02 14.68
N ASN A 914 31.58 -38.03 15.48
CA ASN A 914 30.38 -37.27 15.18
C ASN A 914 30.70 -36.14 14.18
N THR A 915 30.22 -36.32 12.96
CA THR A 915 30.46 -35.40 11.83
C THR A 915 29.35 -34.37 11.62
N VAL A 916 28.30 -34.38 12.45
CA VAL A 916 27.10 -33.54 12.31
C VAL A 916 26.94 -32.51 13.43
N LEU A 917 27.75 -32.56 14.48
CA LEU A 917 27.71 -31.64 15.62
C LEU A 917 27.88 -30.18 15.16
N GLU A 918 26.88 -29.34 15.45
CA GLU A 918 26.89 -27.89 15.19
C GLU A 918 27.03 -27.08 16.48
N VAL A 919 26.42 -27.52 17.58
CA VAL A 919 26.44 -26.81 18.88
C VAL A 919 26.92 -27.75 19.96
N PHE A 920 27.98 -27.33 20.66
CA PHE A 920 28.51 -28.02 21.82
C PHE A 920 28.80 -27.05 22.97
N ASP A 921 27.93 -27.09 23.97
CA ASP A 921 27.95 -26.23 25.15
C ASP A 921 28.01 -27.06 26.45
N VAL A 922 29.04 -26.79 27.24
CA VAL A 922 29.28 -27.29 28.61
C VAL A 922 29.63 -26.14 29.56
N TYR A 923 29.32 -24.90 29.18
CA TYR A 923 29.69 -23.68 29.89
C TYR A 923 29.18 -23.69 31.34
N ALA A 924 29.87 -23.07 32.29
CA ALA A 924 29.45 -23.00 33.70
C ALA A 924 29.16 -24.38 34.33
N ASN A 925 30.23 -25.16 34.53
CA ASN A 925 30.22 -26.47 35.19
C ASN A 925 31.47 -26.63 36.09
N HIS A 926 31.69 -27.82 36.65
CA HIS A 926 32.87 -28.18 37.45
C HIS A 926 33.86 -29.10 36.69
N LEU A 927 33.91 -29.05 35.36
CA LEU A 927 34.76 -29.95 34.56
C LEU A 927 36.24 -29.61 34.77
N GLY A 928 37.03 -30.59 35.23
CA GLY A 928 38.49 -30.51 35.27
C GLY A 928 39.16 -31.01 34.00
N GLY A 929 40.41 -31.46 34.13
CA GLY A 929 41.13 -32.20 33.08
C GLY A 929 41.81 -31.37 32.00
N VAL A 930 42.64 -32.06 31.23
CA VAL A 930 43.51 -31.48 30.20
C VAL A 930 42.79 -31.51 28.85
N LEU A 931 42.78 -30.38 28.13
CA LEU A 931 42.27 -30.30 26.76
C LEU A 931 42.99 -31.34 25.86
N PRO A 932 42.25 -32.25 25.18
CA PRO A 932 42.84 -33.24 24.28
C PRO A 932 43.03 -32.69 22.85
N GLU A 933 44.11 -33.12 22.18
CA GLU A 933 44.36 -32.82 20.74
C GLU A 933 43.21 -33.25 19.81
N ILE A 934 42.38 -34.22 20.25
CA ILE A 934 41.24 -34.77 19.49
C ILE A 934 40.19 -33.72 19.11
N LEU A 935 40.16 -32.57 19.79
CA LEU A 935 39.28 -31.44 19.46
C LEU A 935 39.45 -30.96 18.01
N GLY A 936 40.66 -31.10 17.43
CA GLY A 936 40.92 -30.76 16.03
C GLY A 936 40.34 -31.74 15.01
N ASN A 937 39.81 -32.89 15.45
CA ASN A 937 39.15 -33.90 14.61
C ASN A 937 37.62 -33.82 14.68
N PHE A 938 37.04 -32.95 15.51
CA PHE A 938 35.60 -32.80 15.65
C PHE A 938 34.91 -32.31 14.36
N SER A 939 33.57 -32.44 14.33
CA SER A 939 32.69 -31.96 13.27
C SER A 939 33.14 -30.61 12.68
N LYS A 940 33.34 -30.58 11.37
CA LYS A 940 33.62 -29.34 10.63
C LYS A 940 32.38 -28.45 10.46
N ASN A 941 31.20 -28.93 10.88
CA ASN A 941 29.98 -28.14 10.95
C ASN A 941 29.83 -27.43 12.31
N LEU A 942 30.75 -27.65 13.27
CA LEU A 942 30.69 -27.03 14.59
C LEU A 942 30.73 -25.50 14.46
N ARG A 943 29.68 -24.84 14.97
CA ARG A 943 29.43 -23.40 14.95
C ARG A 943 29.62 -22.76 16.32
N ILE A 944 29.22 -23.46 17.38
CA ILE A 944 29.31 -22.96 18.76
C ILE A 944 30.06 -23.99 19.61
N MET A 945 31.11 -23.53 20.29
CA MET A 945 31.87 -24.32 21.25
C MET A 945 32.09 -23.53 22.54
N ALA A 946 31.26 -23.80 23.55
CA ALA A 946 31.21 -23.06 24.81
C ALA A 946 31.64 -23.94 25.98
N PHE A 947 32.90 -23.79 26.42
CA PHE A 947 33.54 -24.56 27.51
C PHE A 947 33.90 -23.67 28.72
N GLY A 948 33.61 -22.37 28.65
CA GLY A 948 33.95 -21.39 29.68
C GLY A 948 33.33 -21.65 31.06
N ARG A 949 33.81 -20.95 32.10
CA ARG A 949 33.43 -21.15 33.51
C ARG A 949 33.56 -22.60 33.95
N ASN A 950 34.75 -23.16 33.84
CA ASN A 950 35.07 -24.52 34.25
C ASN A 950 36.45 -24.54 34.96
N GLN A 951 37.02 -25.73 35.17
CA GLN A 951 38.36 -25.92 35.75
C GLN A 951 39.35 -26.56 34.77
N ILE A 952 39.06 -26.44 33.47
CA ILE A 952 39.80 -27.09 32.38
C ILE A 952 41.21 -26.50 32.28
N ARG A 953 42.19 -27.37 32.06
CA ARG A 953 43.63 -27.05 31.97
C ARG A 953 44.24 -27.59 30.68
N GLY A 954 45.55 -27.44 30.52
CA GLY A 954 46.28 -27.84 29.32
C GLY A 954 46.53 -26.68 28.38
N THR A 955 46.78 -26.98 27.11
CA THR A 955 47.05 -26.00 26.05
C THR A 955 45.96 -26.03 24.99
N ILE A 956 45.76 -24.92 24.27
CA ILE A 956 44.91 -24.92 23.08
C ILE A 956 45.62 -25.77 22.01
N PRO A 957 45.01 -26.85 21.49
CA PRO A 957 45.66 -27.72 20.51
C PRO A 957 45.79 -27.04 19.15
N ASP A 958 46.90 -27.27 18.44
CA ASP A 958 47.13 -26.70 17.10
C ASP A 958 46.01 -27.09 16.11
N GLY A 959 45.40 -28.26 16.30
CA GLY A 959 44.28 -28.76 15.50
C GLY A 959 43.00 -27.92 15.57
N ILE A 960 42.87 -26.98 16.52
CA ILE A 960 41.66 -26.14 16.65
C ILE A 960 41.34 -25.35 15.37
N GLY A 961 42.37 -24.98 14.61
CA GLY A 961 42.23 -24.30 13.31
C GLY A 961 41.54 -25.11 12.21
N ASN A 962 41.27 -26.41 12.43
CA ASN A 962 40.50 -27.25 11.51
C ASN A 962 38.99 -26.96 11.57
N LEU A 963 38.51 -26.31 12.64
CA LEU A 963 37.10 -25.99 12.88
C LEU A 963 36.68 -24.73 12.11
N VAL A 964 36.78 -24.79 10.78
CA VAL A 964 36.64 -23.63 9.89
C VAL A 964 35.27 -22.94 9.93
N SER A 965 34.23 -23.66 10.34
CA SER A 965 32.84 -23.16 10.48
C SER A 965 32.53 -22.58 11.87
N LEU A 966 33.48 -22.61 12.82
CA LEU A 966 33.23 -22.17 14.19
C LEU A 966 33.02 -20.65 14.20
N ALA A 967 31.86 -20.23 14.70
CA ALA A 967 31.44 -18.83 14.80
C ALA A 967 31.60 -18.28 16.21
N VAL A 968 31.36 -19.09 17.25
CA VAL A 968 31.48 -18.71 18.67
C VAL A 968 32.42 -19.67 19.38
N TRP A 969 33.51 -19.12 19.92
CA TRP A 969 34.52 -19.84 20.71
C TRP A 969 34.61 -19.25 22.12
N ALA A 970 33.92 -19.85 23.08
CA ALA A 970 33.80 -19.32 24.44
C ALA A 970 34.44 -20.27 25.47
N TRP A 971 35.74 -20.09 25.74
CA TRP A 971 36.54 -20.89 26.68
C TRP A 971 37.02 -20.07 27.90
N ASN A 972 36.51 -18.86 28.07
CA ASN A 972 36.83 -17.92 29.15
C ASN A 972 36.56 -18.49 30.56
N ASP A 973 37.26 -17.98 31.58
CA ASP A 973 37.14 -18.42 32.99
C ASP A 973 37.45 -19.93 33.16
N ASN A 974 38.73 -20.25 32.96
CA ASN A 974 39.31 -21.60 33.02
C ASN A 974 40.77 -21.53 33.48
N LYS A 975 41.51 -22.66 33.40
CA LYS A 975 42.93 -22.75 33.77
C LYS A 975 43.81 -23.09 32.55
N ILE A 976 43.36 -22.77 31.33
CA ILE A 976 44.05 -23.08 30.07
C ILE A 976 45.32 -22.23 29.99
N SER A 977 46.40 -22.82 29.46
CA SER A 977 47.74 -22.22 29.39
C SER A 977 48.37 -22.44 28.01
N GLY A 978 49.67 -22.15 27.87
CA GLY A 978 50.34 -22.13 26.57
C GLY A 978 50.03 -20.87 25.76
N SER A 979 50.44 -20.87 24.50
CA SER A 979 50.19 -19.80 23.54
C SER A 979 48.97 -20.08 22.67
N ILE A 980 48.30 -19.02 22.21
CA ILE A 980 47.25 -19.12 21.19
C ILE A 980 47.92 -19.58 19.87
N PRO A 981 47.56 -20.73 19.29
CA PRO A 981 48.25 -21.28 18.13
C PRO A 981 47.98 -20.46 16.87
N SER A 982 48.93 -20.38 15.94
CA SER A 982 48.78 -19.59 14.71
C SER A 982 47.71 -20.15 13.76
N SER A 983 47.32 -21.41 13.94
CA SER A 983 46.26 -22.10 13.19
C SER A 983 44.88 -21.49 13.37
N VAL A 984 44.63 -20.70 14.42
CA VAL A 984 43.35 -19.97 14.61
C VAL A 984 42.99 -19.09 13.42
N GLY A 985 43.98 -18.60 12.66
CA GLY A 985 43.75 -17.82 11.43
C GLY A 985 43.09 -18.59 10.28
N ASN A 986 42.90 -19.91 10.41
CA ASN A 986 42.13 -20.73 9.48
C ASN A 986 40.61 -20.70 9.79
N MET A 987 40.21 -20.26 10.99
CA MET A 987 38.82 -20.23 11.46
C MET A 987 38.10 -19.00 10.89
N THR A 988 37.94 -18.97 9.56
CA THR A 988 37.45 -17.78 8.83
C THR A 988 35.98 -17.43 9.12
N SER A 989 35.18 -18.37 9.63
CA SER A 989 33.80 -18.12 10.10
C SER A 989 33.70 -17.52 11.50
N LEU A 990 34.81 -17.34 12.23
CA LEU A 990 34.81 -16.88 13.61
C LEU A 990 34.27 -15.44 13.74
N ILE A 991 33.27 -15.27 14.61
CA ILE A 991 32.58 -14.00 14.89
C ILE A 991 32.91 -13.53 16.31
N GLU A 992 32.88 -14.44 17.28
CA GLU A 992 33.12 -14.14 18.70
C GLU A 992 34.12 -15.13 19.31
N ALA A 993 35.14 -14.59 19.98
CA ALA A 993 36.14 -15.37 20.69
C ALA A 993 36.36 -14.81 22.10
N TYR A 994 36.02 -15.60 23.12
CA TYR A 994 36.20 -15.26 24.54
C TYR A 994 37.15 -16.29 25.17
N LEU A 995 38.39 -15.87 25.41
CA LEU A 995 39.44 -16.63 26.10
C LEU A 995 39.91 -15.94 27.39
N ASP A 996 39.14 -14.95 27.85
CA ASP A 996 39.39 -14.17 29.07
C ASP A 996 39.57 -15.06 30.31
N LEU A 997 40.20 -14.54 31.38
CA LEU A 997 40.31 -15.23 32.67
C LEU A 997 40.94 -16.65 32.52
N ASN A 998 42.15 -16.70 31.97
CA ASN A 998 42.92 -17.92 31.75
C ASN A 998 44.43 -17.69 32.05
N ASN A 999 45.28 -18.69 31.82
CA ASN A 999 46.74 -18.63 31.98
C ASN A 999 47.49 -18.60 30.62
N LEU A 1000 46.86 -18.08 29.56
CA LEU A 1000 47.46 -18.00 28.23
C LEU A 1000 48.65 -17.03 28.24
N HIS A 1001 49.71 -17.35 27.51
CA HIS A 1001 50.95 -16.56 27.46
C HIS A 1001 51.61 -16.58 26.07
N GLY A 1002 52.75 -15.91 25.94
CA GLY A 1002 53.35 -15.64 24.62
C GLY A 1002 52.62 -14.49 23.92
N SER A 1003 52.76 -14.39 22.60
CA SER A 1003 52.19 -13.29 21.81
C SER A 1003 50.83 -13.62 21.21
N ILE A 1004 49.98 -12.60 21.05
CA ILE A 1004 48.77 -12.67 20.23
C ILE A 1004 49.20 -12.95 18.77
N PRO A 1005 48.75 -14.04 18.11
CA PRO A 1005 49.20 -14.38 16.77
C PRO A 1005 48.58 -13.43 15.73
N SER A 1006 49.42 -12.85 14.86
CA SER A 1006 48.97 -11.97 13.76
C SER A 1006 48.04 -12.67 12.77
N ASN A 1007 48.10 -14.01 12.70
CA ASN A 1007 47.16 -14.83 11.95
C ASN A 1007 45.68 -14.63 12.33
N LEU A 1008 45.35 -14.11 13.51
CA LEU A 1008 43.97 -13.71 13.86
C LEU A 1008 43.40 -12.66 12.90
N GLY A 1009 44.24 -11.86 12.23
CA GLY A 1009 43.83 -10.95 11.16
C GLY A 1009 43.18 -11.63 9.94
N ASN A 1010 43.30 -12.96 9.81
CA ASN A 1010 42.62 -13.74 8.78
C ASN A 1010 41.16 -14.09 9.13
N CYS A 1011 40.73 -13.92 10.39
CA CYS A 1011 39.36 -14.16 10.83
C CYS A 1011 38.44 -13.00 10.40
N ARG A 1012 38.13 -12.94 9.10
CA ARG A 1012 37.48 -11.79 8.43
C ARG A 1012 36.09 -11.42 8.93
N ASN A 1013 35.44 -12.27 9.73
CA ASN A 1013 34.12 -12.05 10.30
C ASN A 1013 34.16 -11.69 11.79
N LEU A 1014 35.35 -11.55 12.40
CA LEU A 1014 35.51 -11.33 13.84
C LEU A 1014 34.91 -9.97 14.24
N LEU A 1015 34.03 -9.99 15.24
CA LEU A 1015 33.36 -8.82 15.81
C LEU A 1015 33.66 -8.63 17.30
N ALA A 1016 33.87 -9.73 18.05
CA ALA A 1016 34.21 -9.66 19.48
C ALA A 1016 35.43 -10.52 19.79
N LEU A 1017 36.41 -9.93 20.50
CA LEU A 1017 37.60 -10.63 20.99
C LEU A 1017 37.88 -10.23 22.44
N GLY A 1018 37.65 -11.17 23.36
CA GLY A 1018 38.04 -11.10 24.76
C GLY A 1018 39.27 -11.99 25.03
N LEU A 1019 40.36 -11.36 25.45
CA LEU A 1019 41.62 -11.99 25.92
C LEU A 1019 42.04 -11.44 27.30
N SER A 1020 41.15 -10.76 28.01
CA SER A 1020 41.45 -10.10 29.28
C SER A 1020 41.89 -11.07 30.37
N ASN A 1021 42.56 -10.59 31.42
CA ASN A 1021 42.98 -11.40 32.56
C ASN A 1021 43.76 -12.67 32.15
N ASN A 1022 44.87 -12.48 31.44
CA ASN A 1022 45.78 -13.51 30.97
C ASN A 1022 47.25 -13.09 31.18
N ASN A 1023 48.20 -13.87 30.69
CA ASN A 1023 49.64 -13.62 30.79
C ASN A 1023 50.28 -13.38 29.39
N LEU A 1024 49.50 -12.80 28.45
CA LEU A 1024 49.94 -12.50 27.09
C LEU A 1024 50.95 -11.35 27.07
N SER A 1025 51.90 -11.38 26.13
CA SER A 1025 53.07 -10.49 26.09
C SER A 1025 53.47 -10.16 24.65
N GLY A 1026 54.35 -9.17 24.47
CA GLY A 1026 54.69 -8.65 23.14
C GLY A 1026 53.66 -7.62 22.64
N SER A 1027 53.78 -7.22 21.38
CA SER A 1027 52.95 -6.15 20.78
C SER A 1027 51.60 -6.65 20.27
N ILE A 1028 50.60 -5.77 20.31
CA ILE A 1028 49.30 -5.98 19.65
C ILE A 1028 49.54 -6.05 18.13
N PRO A 1029 49.14 -7.13 17.42
CA PRO A 1029 49.32 -7.22 15.97
C PRO A 1029 48.46 -6.20 15.22
N LYS A 1030 49.04 -5.48 14.27
CA LYS A 1030 48.31 -4.56 13.39
C LYS A 1030 47.32 -5.28 12.47
N GLU A 1031 47.60 -6.55 12.15
CA GLU A 1031 46.76 -7.40 11.30
C GLU A 1031 45.38 -7.65 11.94
N LEU A 1032 45.32 -7.76 13.29
CA LEU A 1032 44.10 -7.90 14.07
C LEU A 1032 43.22 -6.63 14.01
N LEU A 1033 43.85 -5.47 13.90
CA LEU A 1033 43.17 -4.16 13.91
C LEU A 1033 42.73 -3.72 12.51
N ASN A 1034 43.13 -4.46 11.47
CA ASN A 1034 42.83 -4.18 10.07
C ASN A 1034 41.90 -5.24 9.44
N ILE A 1035 41.10 -5.92 10.26
CA ILE A 1035 40.12 -6.93 9.83
C ILE A 1035 38.95 -6.24 9.12
N PRO A 1036 38.52 -6.70 7.91
CA PRO A 1036 37.50 -6.00 7.11
C PRO A 1036 36.11 -5.85 7.74
N SER A 1037 35.70 -6.74 8.66
CA SER A 1037 34.44 -6.62 9.39
C SER A 1037 34.40 -5.41 10.34
N GLY A 1038 35.56 -5.01 10.84
CA GLY A 1038 35.69 -4.10 11.98
C GLY A 1038 35.31 -4.80 13.30
N ILE A 1039 36.25 -4.90 14.22
CA ILE A 1039 35.99 -5.39 15.58
C ILE A 1039 35.08 -4.37 16.30
N PHE A 1040 34.00 -4.87 16.92
CA PHE A 1040 33.06 -4.11 17.73
C PHE A 1040 33.46 -4.07 19.21
N SER A 1041 33.92 -5.18 19.79
CA SER A 1041 34.44 -5.23 21.16
C SER A 1041 35.81 -5.91 21.19
N LEU A 1042 36.80 -5.21 21.75
CA LEU A 1042 38.17 -5.68 21.91
C LEU A 1042 38.62 -5.47 23.36
N ASN A 1043 38.65 -6.54 24.14
CA ASN A 1043 39.14 -6.51 25.51
C ASN A 1043 40.44 -7.31 25.66
N LEU A 1044 41.54 -6.61 25.91
CA LEU A 1044 42.89 -7.14 26.09
C LEU A 1044 43.48 -6.76 27.46
N SER A 1045 42.65 -6.34 28.42
CA SER A 1045 43.11 -5.81 29.70
C SER A 1045 43.75 -6.87 30.60
N GLU A 1046 44.43 -6.43 31.67
CA GLU A 1046 45.05 -7.33 32.66
C GLU A 1046 45.97 -8.39 32.04
N ASN A 1047 46.91 -7.92 31.22
CA ASN A 1047 47.90 -8.74 30.52
C ASN A 1047 49.32 -8.14 30.66
N HIS A 1048 50.29 -8.62 29.89
CA HIS A 1048 51.68 -8.15 29.87
C HIS A 1048 52.10 -7.63 28.48
N LEU A 1049 51.16 -7.10 27.70
CA LEU A 1049 51.40 -6.56 26.36
C LEU A 1049 52.33 -5.33 26.42
N THR A 1050 53.22 -5.18 25.45
CA THR A 1050 54.31 -4.20 25.39
C THR A 1050 54.37 -3.48 24.05
N GLY A 1051 55.07 -2.35 23.99
CA GLY A 1051 55.15 -1.50 22.79
C GLY A 1051 53.97 -0.52 22.71
N SER A 1052 53.86 0.23 21.62
CA SER A 1052 52.79 1.21 21.42
C SER A 1052 51.50 0.58 20.90
N LEU A 1053 50.36 1.21 21.21
CA LEU A 1053 49.08 0.91 20.56
C LEU A 1053 49.21 1.23 19.05
N PRO A 1054 48.92 0.29 18.12
CA PRO A 1054 49.07 0.54 16.68
C PRO A 1054 48.14 1.65 16.18
N LEU A 1055 48.57 2.41 15.17
CA LEU A 1055 47.77 3.49 14.57
C LEU A 1055 46.51 2.94 13.88
N GLU A 1056 46.57 1.68 13.43
CA GLU A 1056 45.51 0.92 12.79
C GLU A 1056 44.26 0.72 13.66
N VAL A 1057 44.31 0.94 14.99
CA VAL A 1057 43.07 1.00 15.81
C VAL A 1057 42.09 2.05 15.26
N GLY A 1058 42.62 3.12 14.64
CA GLY A 1058 41.83 4.14 13.96
C GLY A 1058 40.98 3.63 12.78
N ASN A 1059 41.27 2.45 12.23
CA ASN A 1059 40.52 1.86 11.13
C ASN A 1059 39.22 1.18 11.64
N LEU A 1060 39.09 0.94 12.94
CA LEU A 1060 37.95 0.26 13.55
C LEU A 1060 36.76 1.22 13.74
N VAL A 1061 36.16 1.65 12.63
CA VAL A 1061 35.03 2.61 12.60
C VAL A 1061 33.77 2.13 13.31
N HIS A 1062 33.65 0.83 13.58
CA HIS A 1062 32.53 0.19 14.27
C HIS A 1062 32.83 -0.19 15.73
N LEU A 1063 34.01 0.15 16.25
CA LEU A 1063 34.45 -0.18 17.61
C LEU A 1063 33.55 0.47 18.67
N GLY A 1064 32.81 -0.35 19.40
CA GLY A 1064 31.99 0.03 20.54
C GLY A 1064 32.72 -0.03 21.88
N GLU A 1065 33.68 -0.94 22.03
CA GLU A 1065 34.44 -1.17 23.27
C GLU A 1065 35.91 -1.46 22.97
N LEU A 1066 36.80 -0.72 23.65
CA LEU A 1066 38.24 -0.98 23.66
C LEU A 1066 38.77 -0.89 25.10
N ASP A 1067 39.20 -2.00 25.65
CA ASP A 1067 39.89 -2.05 26.93
C ASP A 1067 41.27 -2.68 26.74
N VAL A 1068 42.32 -1.91 26.99
CA VAL A 1068 43.72 -2.37 27.01
C VAL A 1068 44.39 -2.01 28.34
N SER A 1069 43.60 -1.71 29.38
CA SER A 1069 44.07 -1.31 30.69
C SER A 1069 44.95 -2.37 31.36
N LYS A 1070 45.76 -1.95 32.35
CA LYS A 1070 46.61 -2.82 33.17
C LYS A 1070 47.59 -3.69 32.36
N ASN A 1071 48.09 -3.14 31.24
CA ASN A 1071 49.17 -3.69 30.41
C ASN A 1071 50.50 -2.95 30.64
N ARG A 1072 51.52 -3.23 29.82
CA ARG A 1072 52.86 -2.58 29.84
C ARG A 1072 53.15 -1.80 28.55
N LEU A 1073 52.11 -1.20 27.96
CA LEU A 1073 52.22 -0.44 26.72
C LEU A 1073 53.08 0.82 26.93
N SER A 1074 53.83 1.22 25.90
CA SER A 1074 54.64 2.43 25.88
C SER A 1074 53.97 3.51 25.02
N ALA A 1075 54.13 4.78 25.38
CA ALA A 1075 53.88 5.86 24.42
C ALA A 1075 54.83 5.69 23.22
N SER A 1076 54.38 6.03 22.02
CA SER A 1076 55.20 5.89 20.81
C SER A 1076 56.40 6.84 20.86
N GLU A 1077 57.61 6.31 20.61
CA GLU A 1077 58.83 7.11 20.44
C GLU A 1077 58.75 7.93 19.14
N PHE A 1078 58.18 9.13 19.23
CA PHE A 1078 58.45 10.23 18.31
C PHE A 1078 59.08 11.36 19.10
N GLU A 1079 60.20 11.88 18.60
CA GLU A 1079 60.99 12.91 19.27
C GLU A 1079 60.23 14.24 19.37
N GLY A 1080 60.31 14.89 20.55
CA GLY A 1080 60.03 16.33 20.69
C GLY A 1080 58.63 16.72 21.17
N GLU A 1081 58.52 16.90 22.49
CA GLU A 1081 57.53 17.72 23.23
C GLU A 1081 56.02 17.41 23.10
N PHE A 1082 55.30 17.67 24.20
CA PHE A 1082 53.86 17.45 24.41
C PHE A 1082 53.37 15.99 24.50
N PHE A 1083 53.30 15.51 25.74
CA PHE A 1083 52.70 14.24 26.20
C PHE A 1083 51.17 14.10 25.96
N GLN A 1084 50.58 14.93 25.10
CA GLN A 1084 49.13 15.13 24.96
C GLN A 1084 48.53 14.53 23.66
N ARG A 1085 49.33 13.79 22.87
CA ARG A 1085 48.96 13.16 21.58
C ARG A 1085 49.31 11.67 21.48
N SER A 1086 49.26 10.94 22.60
CA SER A 1086 49.61 9.51 22.66
C SER A 1086 48.46 8.53 22.34
N ILE A 1087 47.26 9.05 22.07
CA ILE A 1087 46.14 8.30 21.49
C ILE A 1087 46.09 8.68 19.99
N PRO A 1088 45.98 7.73 19.04
CA PRO A 1088 45.82 8.05 17.62
C PRO A 1088 44.65 9.04 17.43
N GLU A 1089 44.85 10.16 16.72
CA GLU A 1089 43.81 11.18 16.50
C GLU A 1089 42.55 10.59 15.82
N SER A 1090 42.71 9.50 15.05
CA SER A 1090 41.63 8.71 14.48
C SER A 1090 40.68 8.11 15.53
N LEU A 1091 41.19 7.70 16.69
CA LEU A 1091 40.43 7.10 17.80
C LEU A 1091 39.46 8.11 18.43
N SER A 1092 39.87 9.39 18.53
CA SER A 1092 38.99 10.47 19.04
C SER A 1092 37.88 10.89 18.07
N SER A 1093 37.96 10.42 16.81
CA SER A 1093 36.93 10.66 15.78
C SER A 1093 35.88 9.54 15.68
N SER A 1094 36.06 8.41 16.39
CA SER A 1094 35.12 7.29 16.35
C SER A 1094 33.81 7.62 17.07
N ARG A 1095 32.69 7.61 16.33
CA ARG A 1095 31.34 7.84 16.87
C ARG A 1095 30.71 6.59 17.49
N ALA A 1096 31.29 5.41 17.27
CA ALA A 1096 30.77 4.14 17.78
C ALA A 1096 31.23 3.83 19.21
N LEU A 1097 32.37 4.39 19.62
CA LEU A 1097 33.09 4.03 20.85
C LEU A 1097 32.32 4.49 22.11
N LYS A 1098 31.89 3.52 22.91
CA LYS A 1098 31.17 3.72 24.19
C LYS A 1098 32.07 3.55 25.40
N VAL A 1099 33.07 2.67 25.31
CA VAL A 1099 33.99 2.34 26.40
C VAL A 1099 35.42 2.38 25.88
N LEU A 1100 36.27 3.14 26.56
CA LEU A 1100 37.71 3.23 26.32
C LEU A 1100 38.44 3.24 27.66
N ASP A 1101 39.18 2.17 27.99
CA ASP A 1101 40.03 2.12 29.19
C ASP A 1101 41.49 1.83 28.81
N LEU A 1102 42.37 2.74 29.24
CA LEU A 1102 43.83 2.74 29.02
C LEU A 1102 44.60 2.80 30.36
N SER A 1103 43.92 2.58 31.48
CA SER A 1103 44.43 2.88 32.83
C SER A 1103 45.52 1.92 33.31
N HIS A 1104 46.29 2.36 34.31
CA HIS A 1104 47.34 1.62 35.02
C HIS A 1104 48.54 1.08 34.20
N LYS A 1105 49.64 1.85 34.28
CA LYS A 1105 51.03 1.52 33.90
C LYS A 1105 51.36 1.34 32.41
N ILE A 1106 50.92 2.34 31.63
CA ILE A 1106 51.85 2.96 30.68
C ILE A 1106 53.12 3.38 31.45
N VAL A 1107 54.28 2.85 31.07
CA VAL A 1107 55.55 3.20 31.74
C VAL A 1107 56.05 4.53 31.17
N ALA A 1108 55.71 5.63 31.83
CA ALA A 1108 56.37 6.91 31.61
C ALA A 1108 57.85 6.76 31.99
N ASN A 1109 58.74 6.92 31.01
CA ASN A 1109 60.18 6.79 31.24
C ASN A 1109 60.62 7.95 32.14
N SER A 1110 61.20 7.62 33.30
CA SER A 1110 61.24 8.56 34.43
C SER A 1110 62.34 9.61 34.30
N GLN A 1111 62.02 10.79 33.76
CA GLN A 1111 62.66 12.06 34.12
C GLN A 1111 61.86 13.28 33.63
N ALA A 1112 61.55 14.17 34.57
CA ALA A 1112 60.92 15.50 34.45
C ALA A 1112 59.39 15.61 34.66
N LEU A 1113 59.05 16.23 35.80
CA LEU A 1113 57.83 17.01 36.09
C LEU A 1113 56.49 16.20 36.12
N GLY A 1114 55.54 16.48 37.00
CA GLY A 1114 55.44 17.56 37.98
C GLY A 1114 53.99 18.05 38.02
N ASP A 1115 53.25 17.56 39.03
CA ASP A 1115 51.78 17.61 39.22
C ASP A 1115 50.94 16.78 38.23
#